data_AF-A0A7X0H5R0-F1
#
_entry.id   AF-A0A7X0H5R0-F1
#
_cell.length_a   1.000
_cell.length_b   1.000
_cell.length_c   1.000
_cell.angle_alpha   90.00
_cell.angle_beta   90.00
_cell.angle_gamma   90.00
#
_symmetry.space_group_name_H-M   'P 1'
#
loop_
_entity.id
_entity.type
_entity.pdbx_description
1 polymer ?
#
loop_
_entity_poly.entity_id
_entity_poly.type
_entity_poly.pdbx_seq_one_letter_code
_entity_poly.pdbx_strand_id
1 'polypeptide(L)'
;MNKKQTKTARLLRTFLVAVLTGFVTAADLVITSSALGEVTIETRALSGTQAPGTEPGVTFESFGYPTINASGQVAFLGYVTNINPNFVIPDKGIWSETAGSIGNPGLIARDDDDASGTPAGVKLDGFVGPVLNDNGMIAFRAVITGPDVDHTNNFVIYSQAAGPKGSLELFLRDGDAAPDTPPGVQFTGISAPVLNNAGQITFTALLSSLSSNGFSDRGIWSEAAGSSGNPGILVRTGNAAPGTGSGIIFSHIDIAKPVLNDAGQTAFWAQLTGNGVDSSNDTGIWSKTTDNLDLIIRTGDHAPGTESGVKFRRLLDLAFNDVGETAFRGRLTGTGVDGSNNEGIWSEAAGSAGRPGIVVRTGDPAPGTEPGVTFRRGLARPSLNAKGHTAFRGELTGTGVNGSNDEGIWSEAVGSISNPGIIARTGDAAPGTKPGVVFSSLRWDPILNNAGQVAFRGELFGTGVDLSNNTGIWATDLDGLPTLVIRKGDLLDIDDNPLNEDLRIIASIDIDWEYGQPAFFNDAGQLAFHATFTDGTEGIFVANTLGDVANVMGDYNGNGIVDAADYTIWQDNFGSTTDLAADGNGNGIVDAADYTVWQDNFGNTNASANTLTTIPEPTTGLLVVTMAGFMLKPRRTQQ
;
A
#
# COMPACT_ATOMS: atom_id res chain seq x y z
N MET A 1 21.09 13.71 -31.16
CA MET A 1 19.98 14.14 -32.04
C MET A 1 19.02 12.96 -32.20
N ASN A 2 17.80 13.11 -31.68
CA ASN A 2 17.04 12.04 -31.01
C ASN A 2 16.14 11.23 -31.98
N LYS A 3 16.31 9.90 -32.03
CA LYS A 3 15.55 8.97 -32.92
C LYS A 3 14.12 8.65 -32.43
N LYS A 4 13.72 9.10 -31.22
CA LYS A 4 12.33 8.99 -30.73
C LYS A 4 11.34 9.80 -31.60
N GLN A 5 11.74 10.94 -32.19
CA GLN A 5 10.86 11.71 -33.09
C GLN A 5 10.60 11.05 -34.45
N THR A 6 11.38 10.04 -34.84
CA THR A 6 11.26 9.43 -36.18
C THR A 6 10.18 8.33 -36.24
N LYS A 7 9.77 7.74 -35.12
CA LYS A 7 8.65 6.75 -35.07
C LYS A 7 7.28 7.44 -35.21
N THR A 8 7.05 8.57 -34.55
CA THR A 8 5.79 9.34 -34.64
C THR A 8 5.52 9.84 -36.05
N ALA A 9 6.55 10.31 -36.77
CA ALA A 9 6.43 10.80 -38.14
C ALA A 9 6.21 9.70 -39.19
N ARG A 10 6.66 8.45 -38.92
CA ARG A 10 6.54 7.33 -39.86
C ARG A 10 5.20 6.60 -39.74
N LEU A 11 4.62 6.51 -38.54
CA LEU A 11 3.23 6.10 -38.36
C LEU A 11 2.26 7.13 -38.94
N LEU A 12 2.47 8.44 -38.71
CA LEU A 12 1.62 9.49 -39.31
C LEU A 12 1.60 9.48 -40.84
N ARG A 13 2.72 9.15 -41.51
CA ARG A 13 2.79 9.09 -42.98
C ARG A 13 2.04 7.90 -43.58
N THR A 14 2.03 6.75 -42.92
CA THR A 14 1.23 5.58 -43.35
C THR A 14 -0.25 5.80 -43.03
N PHE A 15 -0.55 6.51 -41.93
CA PHE A 15 -1.91 6.89 -41.52
C PHE A 15 -2.56 7.91 -42.47
N LEU A 16 -1.81 8.90 -42.96
CA LEU A 16 -2.35 9.90 -43.89
C LEU A 16 -2.74 9.28 -45.25
N VAL A 17 -2.00 8.27 -45.71
CA VAL A 17 -2.25 7.58 -47.00
C VAL A 17 -3.50 6.67 -46.93
N ALA A 18 -3.83 6.12 -45.76
CA ALA A 18 -5.04 5.33 -45.56
C ALA A 18 -6.31 6.21 -45.47
N VAL A 19 -6.22 7.40 -44.86
CA VAL A 19 -7.34 8.36 -44.80
C VAL A 19 -7.60 9.02 -46.16
N LEU A 20 -6.57 9.20 -47.00
CA LEU A 20 -6.69 9.78 -48.34
C LEU A 20 -7.26 8.82 -49.40
N THR A 21 -7.42 7.53 -49.12
CA THR A 21 -7.92 6.52 -50.08
C THR A 21 -9.36 6.04 -49.83
N GLY A 22 -10.06 6.62 -48.84
CA GLY A 22 -11.53 6.58 -48.77
C GLY A 22 -12.17 5.25 -48.32
N PHE A 23 -11.47 4.39 -47.58
CA PHE A 23 -12.00 3.08 -47.16
C PHE A 23 -12.45 2.96 -45.69
N VAL A 24 -12.42 4.02 -44.88
CA VAL A 24 -12.95 3.99 -43.50
C VAL A 24 -13.65 5.31 -43.17
N THR A 25 -14.90 5.24 -42.72
CA THR A 25 -15.62 6.39 -42.15
C THR A 25 -15.08 6.69 -40.76
N ALA A 26 -14.80 7.96 -40.46
CA ALA A 26 -14.17 8.46 -39.23
C ALA A 26 -14.97 8.27 -37.92
N ALA A 27 -15.93 7.33 -37.89
CA ALA A 27 -16.79 7.04 -36.74
C ALA A 27 -16.42 5.75 -35.99
N ASP A 28 -15.50 4.92 -36.51
CA ASP A 28 -15.15 3.61 -35.92
C ASP A 28 -13.70 3.50 -35.41
N LEU A 29 -12.99 4.61 -35.20
CA LEU A 29 -11.62 4.57 -34.71
C LEU A 29 -11.28 5.83 -33.91
N VAL A 30 -11.40 5.76 -32.58
CA VAL A 30 -10.51 6.33 -31.54
C VAL A 30 -11.16 6.04 -30.17
N ILE A 31 -10.73 4.96 -29.51
CA ILE A 31 -10.53 4.97 -28.06
C ILE A 31 -9.02 4.82 -27.90
N THR A 32 -8.30 5.93 -27.81
CA THR A 32 -6.94 5.95 -27.27
C THR A 32 -6.76 7.26 -26.51
N SER A 33 -6.62 7.11 -25.20
CA SER A 33 -5.91 7.98 -24.26
C SER A 33 -6.05 9.49 -24.43
N SER A 34 -7.00 10.08 -23.70
CA SER A 34 -6.94 11.48 -23.31
C SER A 34 -6.17 11.62 -21.99
N ALA A 35 -4.91 12.05 -22.08
CA ALA A 35 -4.19 12.90 -21.13
C ALA A 35 -4.22 12.53 -19.62
N LEU A 36 -3.81 11.32 -19.29
CA LEU A 36 -3.33 10.93 -17.95
C LEU A 36 -1.99 10.20 -18.16
N GLY A 37 -1.01 10.39 -17.29
CA GLY A 37 0.30 9.73 -17.40
C GLY A 37 0.12 8.24 -17.70
N GLU A 38 0.81 7.74 -18.72
CA GLU A 38 0.72 6.33 -19.10
C GLU A 38 1.22 5.49 -17.93
N VAL A 39 0.36 4.65 -17.36
CA VAL A 39 0.78 3.68 -16.35
C VAL A 39 1.82 2.79 -17.00
N THR A 40 3.05 2.84 -16.51
CA THR A 40 4.11 1.93 -16.95
C THR A 40 4.14 0.73 -16.02
N ILE A 41 4.32 -0.46 -16.59
CA ILE A 41 4.45 -1.70 -15.85
C ILE A 41 5.79 -2.31 -16.21
N GLU A 42 6.57 -2.65 -15.19
CA GLU A 42 7.87 -3.27 -15.35
C GLU A 42 7.87 -4.69 -14.76
N THR A 43 8.49 -5.62 -15.46
CA THR A 43 8.66 -6.99 -15.00
C THR A 43 9.78 -7.07 -13.97
N ARG A 44 9.54 -7.78 -12.86
CA ARG A 44 10.53 -8.03 -11.80
C ARG A 44 10.98 -9.49 -11.76
N ALA A 45 10.04 -10.41 -11.99
CA ALA A 45 10.32 -11.84 -12.09
C ALA A 45 9.25 -12.54 -12.92
N LEU A 46 9.62 -13.60 -13.63
CA LEU A 46 8.71 -14.34 -14.52
C LEU A 46 8.90 -15.85 -14.38
N SER A 47 7.80 -16.60 -14.36
CA SER A 47 7.83 -18.07 -14.37
C SER A 47 8.51 -18.59 -15.64
N GLY A 48 9.26 -19.68 -15.52
CA GLY A 48 10.00 -20.30 -16.61
C GLY A 48 11.35 -19.63 -16.93
N THR A 49 11.67 -18.49 -16.32
CA THR A 49 13.01 -17.88 -16.43
C THR A 49 13.94 -18.42 -15.36
N GLN A 50 15.25 -18.42 -15.64
CA GLN A 50 16.28 -18.76 -14.65
C GLN A 50 16.07 -17.93 -13.38
N ALA A 51 15.96 -18.58 -12.22
CA ALA A 51 15.91 -17.88 -10.94
C ALA A 51 17.29 -17.28 -10.65
N PRO A 52 17.42 -15.97 -10.37
CA PRO A 52 18.71 -15.38 -10.06
C PRO A 52 19.33 -15.99 -8.81
N GLY A 53 20.65 -16.21 -8.82
CA GLY A 53 21.39 -16.73 -7.67
C GLY A 53 21.28 -18.25 -7.45
N THR A 54 20.61 -18.99 -8.33
CA THR A 54 20.51 -20.47 -8.29
C THR A 54 21.40 -21.14 -9.35
N GLU A 55 21.48 -22.47 -9.31
CA GLU A 55 22.18 -23.26 -10.31
C GLU A 55 21.53 -23.13 -11.70
N PRO A 56 22.32 -23.26 -12.80
CA PRO A 56 21.77 -23.25 -14.15
C PRO A 56 20.66 -24.30 -14.34
N GLY A 57 19.51 -23.86 -14.86
CA GLY A 57 18.34 -24.70 -15.11
C GLY A 57 17.29 -24.68 -14.00
N VAL A 58 17.58 -24.06 -12.86
CA VAL A 58 16.57 -23.77 -11.83
C VAL A 58 15.79 -22.53 -12.26
N THR A 59 14.50 -22.70 -12.53
CA THR A 59 13.62 -21.62 -13.00
C THR A 59 12.53 -21.34 -12.00
N PHE A 60 11.99 -20.12 -12.00
CA PHE A 60 10.77 -19.83 -11.26
C PHE A 60 9.60 -20.67 -11.78
N GLU A 61 8.80 -21.23 -10.88
CA GLU A 61 7.55 -21.93 -11.18
C GLU A 61 6.34 -21.06 -10.83
N SER A 62 6.34 -20.46 -9.64
CA SER A 62 5.29 -19.57 -9.17
C SER A 62 5.80 -18.57 -8.15
N PHE A 63 4.94 -17.61 -7.76
CA PHE A 63 5.31 -16.56 -6.80
C PHE A 63 4.29 -16.41 -5.66
N GLY A 64 4.77 -15.96 -4.52
CA GLY A 64 3.94 -15.36 -3.47
C GLY A 64 3.79 -13.85 -3.68
N TYR A 65 3.18 -13.17 -2.71
CA TYR A 65 2.90 -11.75 -2.82
C TYR A 65 4.18 -10.87 -2.66
N PRO A 66 4.37 -9.83 -3.49
CA PRO A 66 5.58 -8.99 -3.46
C PRO A 66 5.45 -7.76 -2.55
N THR A 67 6.40 -7.46 -1.68
CA THR A 67 6.45 -6.14 -1.00
C THR A 67 7.28 -5.13 -1.82
N ILE A 68 6.96 -3.84 -1.71
CA ILE A 68 7.70 -2.71 -2.30
C ILE A 68 7.95 -1.62 -1.25
N ASN A 69 9.17 -1.09 -1.23
CA ASN A 69 9.51 0.03 -0.33
C ASN A 69 9.47 1.39 -1.04
N ALA A 70 9.70 2.49 -0.32
CA ALA A 70 9.69 3.85 -0.86
C ALA A 70 10.68 4.10 -2.00
N SER A 71 11.77 3.32 -2.07
CA SER A 71 12.76 3.40 -3.16
C SER A 71 12.42 2.57 -4.40
N GLY A 72 11.30 1.85 -4.37
CA GLY A 72 10.84 0.99 -5.46
C GLY A 72 11.49 -0.40 -5.50
N GLN A 73 12.25 -0.77 -4.46
CA GLN A 73 12.80 -2.13 -4.34
C GLN A 73 11.70 -3.12 -4.01
N VAL A 74 11.74 -4.28 -4.67
CA VAL A 74 10.78 -5.36 -4.44
C VAL A 74 11.42 -6.55 -3.74
N ALA A 75 10.70 -7.15 -2.79
CA ALA A 75 11.01 -8.47 -2.22
C ALA A 75 9.81 -9.42 -2.31
N PHE A 76 10.05 -10.70 -2.55
CA PHE A 76 8.98 -11.68 -2.75
C PHE A 76 9.42 -13.10 -2.39
N LEU A 77 8.42 -13.96 -2.14
CA LEU A 77 8.56 -15.41 -2.10
C LEU A 77 8.49 -15.97 -3.52
N GLY A 78 9.46 -16.80 -3.92
CA GLY A 78 9.44 -17.53 -5.19
C GLY A 78 9.43 -19.04 -4.99
N TYR A 79 8.71 -19.76 -5.83
CA TYR A 79 8.78 -21.21 -5.96
C TYR A 79 9.60 -21.53 -7.20
N VAL A 80 10.46 -22.54 -7.13
CA VAL A 80 11.41 -22.89 -8.20
C VAL A 80 11.35 -24.36 -8.55
N THR A 81 11.84 -24.69 -9.75
CA THR A 81 11.86 -26.07 -10.23
C THR A 81 12.60 -26.97 -9.27
N ASN A 82 11.91 -28.02 -8.81
CA ASN A 82 12.48 -28.97 -7.88
C ASN A 82 13.53 -29.85 -8.59
N ILE A 83 14.79 -29.55 -8.34
CA ILE A 83 15.93 -30.34 -8.82
C ILE A 83 16.38 -31.41 -7.81
N ASN A 84 15.84 -31.40 -6.59
CA ASN A 84 16.19 -32.35 -5.53
C ASN A 84 15.03 -33.34 -5.29
N PRO A 85 15.15 -34.61 -5.74
CA PRO A 85 14.07 -35.59 -5.72
C PRO A 85 13.58 -35.98 -4.31
N ASN A 86 14.23 -35.49 -3.25
CA ASN A 86 13.82 -35.72 -1.87
C ASN A 86 12.81 -34.68 -1.34
N PHE A 87 12.62 -33.56 -2.02
CA PHE A 87 11.62 -32.56 -1.62
C PHE A 87 10.21 -33.02 -1.97
N VAL A 88 9.37 -33.21 -0.95
CA VAL A 88 7.95 -33.57 -1.08
C VAL A 88 7.08 -32.32 -1.35
N ILE A 89 7.62 -31.13 -1.08
CA ILE A 89 6.99 -29.80 -1.23
C ILE A 89 7.77 -29.03 -2.31
N PRO A 90 7.15 -28.14 -3.11
CA PRO A 90 7.88 -27.28 -4.04
C PRO A 90 8.97 -26.47 -3.33
N ASP A 91 10.17 -26.49 -3.91
CA ASP A 91 11.35 -25.74 -3.48
C ASP A 91 11.07 -24.25 -3.61
N LYS A 92 11.36 -23.48 -2.57
CA LYS A 92 11.07 -22.05 -2.51
C LYS A 92 12.21 -21.26 -1.88
N GLY A 93 12.15 -19.95 -2.10
CA GLY A 93 13.12 -19.02 -1.55
C GLY A 93 12.59 -17.59 -1.46
N ILE A 94 13.40 -16.74 -0.85
CA ILE A 94 13.18 -15.30 -0.75
C ILE A 94 14.11 -14.61 -1.73
N TRP A 95 13.54 -13.74 -2.56
CA TRP A 95 14.29 -12.85 -3.44
C TRP A 95 14.03 -11.40 -3.06
N SER A 96 15.04 -10.55 -3.22
CA SER A 96 14.90 -9.12 -3.03
C SER A 96 15.86 -8.33 -3.89
N GLU A 97 15.43 -7.14 -4.26
CA GLU A 97 16.27 -6.13 -4.88
C GLU A 97 17.11 -5.38 -3.84
N THR A 98 18.18 -4.75 -4.33
CA THR A 98 19.01 -3.80 -3.60
C THR A 98 18.96 -2.46 -4.30
N ALA A 99 19.39 -1.37 -3.66
CA ALA A 99 19.39 -0.03 -4.28
C ALA A 99 20.17 0.02 -5.61
N GLY A 100 21.21 -0.81 -5.78
CA GLY A 100 22.00 -0.90 -7.01
C GLY A 100 21.48 -1.93 -8.02
N SER A 101 20.35 -2.60 -7.75
CA SER A 101 19.85 -3.72 -8.56
C SER A 101 18.32 -3.73 -8.71
N ILE A 102 17.69 -2.54 -8.74
CA ILE A 102 16.26 -2.43 -9.09
C ILE A 102 16.04 -3.04 -10.48
N GLY A 103 15.01 -3.88 -10.61
CA GLY A 103 14.73 -4.70 -11.78
C GLY A 103 15.50 -6.03 -11.83
N ASN A 104 16.37 -6.32 -10.85
CA ASN A 104 17.17 -7.54 -10.82
C ASN A 104 17.26 -8.11 -9.40
N PRO A 105 16.20 -8.84 -8.95
CA PRO A 105 16.14 -9.37 -7.60
C PRO A 105 17.16 -10.49 -7.38
N GLY A 106 17.92 -10.41 -6.29
CA GLY A 106 18.89 -11.43 -5.89
C GLY A 106 18.29 -12.45 -4.91
N LEU A 107 18.77 -13.70 -4.98
CA LEU A 107 18.41 -14.73 -3.99
C LEU A 107 18.98 -14.35 -2.62
N ILE A 108 18.12 -14.40 -1.60
CA ILE A 108 18.43 -14.15 -0.19
C ILE A 108 18.56 -15.47 0.57
N ALA A 109 17.56 -16.33 0.46
CA ALA A 109 17.49 -17.63 1.14
C ALA A 109 16.67 -18.63 0.31
N ARG A 110 17.01 -19.92 0.36
CA ARG A 110 16.26 -21.01 -0.30
C ARG A 110 16.10 -22.20 0.63
N ASP A 111 15.09 -23.04 0.40
CA ASP A 111 15.00 -24.35 1.05
C ASP A 111 16.30 -25.17 0.83
N ASP A 112 16.63 -26.03 1.78
CA ASP A 112 17.89 -26.80 1.89
C ASP A 112 19.17 -25.99 2.13
N ASP A 113 19.11 -24.66 2.13
CA ASP A 113 20.26 -23.86 2.56
C ASP A 113 20.58 -24.14 4.03
N ASP A 114 21.87 -24.09 4.37
CA ASP A 114 22.30 -24.15 5.77
C ASP A 114 21.67 -22.98 6.54
N ALA A 115 20.96 -23.30 7.62
CA ALA A 115 20.37 -22.30 8.49
C ALA A 115 21.49 -21.64 9.32
N SER A 116 22.08 -20.56 8.78
CA SER A 116 23.16 -19.80 9.44
C SER A 116 22.79 -19.43 10.88
N GLY A 117 23.76 -19.52 11.79
CA GLY A 117 23.56 -19.26 13.22
C GLY A 117 22.92 -20.41 14.01
N THR A 118 22.52 -21.51 13.37
CA THR A 118 21.98 -22.70 14.04
C THR A 118 23.00 -23.86 14.09
N PRO A 119 22.77 -24.95 14.87
CA PRO A 119 23.66 -26.10 14.91
C PRO A 119 23.91 -26.72 13.53
N ALA A 120 25.08 -27.34 13.36
CA ALA A 120 25.46 -27.93 12.08
C ALA A 120 24.46 -29.00 11.59
N GLY A 121 24.10 -28.94 10.31
CA GLY A 121 23.17 -29.86 9.67
C GLY A 121 21.69 -29.44 9.74
N VAL A 122 21.38 -28.30 10.36
CA VAL A 122 20.05 -27.69 10.32
C VAL A 122 19.89 -26.89 9.02
N LYS A 123 18.73 -27.06 8.38
CA LYS A 123 18.40 -26.56 7.05
C LYS A 123 17.14 -25.70 7.07
N LEU A 124 17.02 -24.77 6.13
CA LEU A 124 15.77 -24.07 5.83
C LEU A 124 14.81 -25.02 5.11
N ASP A 125 13.52 -24.98 5.47
CA ASP A 125 12.47 -25.88 4.96
C ASP A 125 11.10 -25.17 4.91
N GLY A 126 11.11 -23.86 4.67
CA GLY A 126 9.90 -23.06 4.81
C GLY A 126 10.14 -21.59 4.96
N PHE A 127 9.30 -20.77 4.31
CA PHE A 127 9.28 -19.33 4.50
C PHE A 127 7.84 -18.84 4.67
N VAL A 128 7.69 -17.80 5.48
CA VAL A 128 6.58 -16.85 5.43
C VAL A 128 7.10 -15.60 4.69
N GLY A 129 6.26 -14.96 3.87
CA GLY A 129 6.64 -13.85 2.99
C GLY A 129 7.51 -12.77 3.68
N PRO A 130 8.41 -12.13 2.93
CA PRO A 130 9.37 -11.18 3.50
C PRO A 130 8.72 -9.84 3.83
N VAL A 131 9.23 -9.16 4.86
CA VAL A 131 9.01 -7.73 5.07
C VAL A 131 10.25 -6.96 4.62
N LEU A 132 10.05 -5.79 4.03
CA LEU A 132 11.08 -4.92 3.46
C LEU A 132 10.84 -3.51 3.98
N ASN A 133 11.87 -2.85 4.50
CA ASN A 133 11.79 -1.44 4.89
C ASN A 133 12.42 -0.52 3.82
N ASP A 134 12.28 0.80 4.00
CA ASP A 134 12.75 1.82 3.05
C ASP A 134 14.28 1.93 2.95
N ASN A 135 14.99 1.43 3.96
CA ASN A 135 16.45 1.30 3.93
C ASN A 135 16.93 0.02 3.22
N GLY A 136 16.00 -0.77 2.66
CA GLY A 136 16.29 -2.04 2.02
C GLY A 136 16.61 -3.16 3.00
N MET A 137 16.32 -3.02 4.30
CA MET A 137 16.45 -4.13 5.22
C MET A 137 15.29 -5.10 5.03
N ILE A 138 15.60 -6.40 5.03
CA ILE A 138 14.63 -7.48 4.89
C ILE A 138 14.60 -8.27 6.18
N ALA A 139 13.41 -8.65 6.63
CA ALA A 139 13.22 -9.66 7.65
C ALA A 139 12.19 -10.69 7.20
N PHE A 140 12.36 -11.93 7.63
CA PHE A 140 11.39 -12.98 7.34
C PHE A 140 11.46 -14.07 8.40
N ARG A 141 10.37 -14.83 8.50
CA ARG A 141 10.30 -16.03 9.33
C ARG A 141 10.49 -17.26 8.46
N ALA A 142 11.34 -18.18 8.89
CA ALA A 142 11.55 -19.46 8.24
C ALA A 142 11.21 -20.64 9.16
N VAL A 143 10.89 -21.77 8.52
CA VAL A 143 10.84 -23.08 9.15
C VAL A 143 12.20 -23.74 8.94
N ILE A 144 12.71 -24.40 9.96
CA ILE A 144 13.95 -25.17 9.89
C ILE A 144 13.69 -26.65 10.16
N THR A 145 14.54 -27.51 9.62
CA THR A 145 14.58 -28.95 9.89
C THR A 145 16.01 -29.43 10.08
N GLY A 146 16.19 -30.61 10.66
CA GLY A 146 17.51 -31.20 10.86
C GLY A 146 17.70 -31.82 12.24
N PRO A 147 18.96 -32.10 12.63
CA PRO A 147 19.28 -32.66 13.94
C PRO A 147 18.77 -31.78 15.08
N ASP A 148 18.15 -32.39 16.08
CA ASP A 148 17.61 -31.73 17.27
C ASP A 148 16.59 -30.61 16.98
N VAL A 149 15.94 -30.66 15.81
CA VAL A 149 14.82 -29.78 15.43
C VAL A 149 13.50 -30.54 15.56
N ASP A 150 12.56 -30.01 16.33
CA ASP A 150 11.19 -30.49 16.45
C ASP A 150 10.18 -29.32 16.46
N HIS A 151 8.90 -29.63 16.56
CA HIS A 151 7.80 -28.66 16.56
C HIS A 151 7.86 -27.56 17.63
N THR A 152 8.77 -27.66 18.61
CA THR A 152 8.95 -26.66 19.68
C THR A 152 10.10 -25.69 19.42
N ASN A 153 10.93 -25.94 18.41
CA ASN A 153 12.15 -25.16 18.13
C ASN A 153 12.44 -24.98 16.63
N ASN A 154 11.42 -25.15 15.77
CA ASN A 154 11.55 -25.21 14.31
C ASN A 154 11.28 -23.89 13.59
N PHE A 155 11.11 -22.78 14.30
CA PHE A 155 10.95 -21.47 13.67
C PHE A 155 12.13 -20.55 14.00
N VAL A 156 12.51 -19.76 13.01
CA VAL A 156 13.57 -18.75 13.10
C VAL A 156 13.12 -17.45 12.45
N ILE A 157 13.60 -16.33 12.96
CA ILE A 157 13.55 -15.04 12.26
C ILE A 157 14.96 -14.71 11.80
N TYR A 158 15.09 -14.41 10.51
CA TYR A 158 16.30 -13.85 9.92
C TYR A 158 16.07 -12.39 9.56
N SER A 159 17.15 -11.62 9.63
CA SER A 159 17.19 -10.26 9.12
C SER A 159 18.50 -9.99 8.39
N GLN A 160 18.45 -9.09 7.41
CA GLN A 160 19.62 -8.70 6.63
C GLN A 160 19.41 -7.32 5.99
N ALA A 161 20.46 -6.52 5.87
CA ALA A 161 20.47 -5.45 4.85
C ALA A 161 20.38 -6.09 3.44
N ALA A 162 19.58 -5.52 2.53
CA ALA A 162 19.44 -6.04 1.17
C ALA A 162 20.82 -6.18 0.53
N GLY A 163 21.12 -7.41 0.11
CA GLY A 163 22.42 -7.81 -0.41
C GLY A 163 22.39 -9.29 -0.79
N PRO A 164 23.35 -9.77 -1.59
CA PRO A 164 23.36 -11.15 -2.07
C PRO A 164 23.43 -12.17 -0.92
N LYS A 165 22.95 -13.39 -1.17
CA LYS A 165 23.07 -14.56 -0.28
C LYS A 165 24.45 -14.66 0.39
N GLY A 166 24.46 -14.83 1.72
CA GLY A 166 25.69 -15.06 2.50
C GLY A 166 25.85 -14.18 3.75
N SER A 167 24.94 -13.22 3.97
CA SER A 167 24.94 -12.32 5.13
C SER A 167 23.73 -12.48 6.06
N LEU A 168 22.95 -13.56 5.92
CA LEU A 168 21.80 -13.83 6.79
C LEU A 168 22.20 -13.84 8.26
N GLU A 169 21.66 -12.90 9.03
CA GLU A 169 21.86 -12.82 10.47
C GLU A 169 20.66 -13.47 11.16
N LEU A 170 20.93 -14.55 11.91
CA LEU A 170 19.92 -15.16 12.76
C LEU A 170 19.55 -14.16 13.85
N PHE A 171 18.33 -13.67 13.81
CA PHE A 171 17.83 -12.74 14.82
C PHE A 171 17.38 -13.50 16.07
N LEU A 172 16.52 -14.51 15.90
CA LEU A 172 16.12 -15.40 17.00
C LEU A 172 15.55 -16.73 16.49
N ARG A 173 15.50 -17.71 17.40
CA ARG A 173 14.97 -19.05 17.16
C ARG A 173 14.03 -19.49 18.27
N ASP A 174 12.99 -20.25 17.93
CA ASP A 174 12.20 -20.98 18.93
C ASP A 174 13.10 -21.96 19.71
N GLY A 175 12.93 -22.02 21.03
CA GLY A 175 13.83 -22.72 21.95
C GLY A 175 14.91 -21.82 22.56
N ASP A 176 15.13 -20.62 22.02
CA ASP A 176 15.96 -19.62 22.68
C ASP A 176 15.31 -19.15 23.97
N ALA A 177 16.12 -18.74 24.94
CA ALA A 177 15.64 -18.18 26.20
C ALA A 177 14.89 -16.88 25.93
N ALA A 178 13.68 -16.75 26.47
CA ALA A 178 12.88 -15.54 26.32
C ALA A 178 13.43 -14.44 27.25
N PRO A 179 13.92 -13.29 26.73
CA PRO A 179 14.44 -12.22 27.57
C PRO A 179 13.36 -11.64 28.50
N ASP A 180 13.81 -11.12 29.65
CA ASP A 180 12.95 -10.51 30.68
C ASP A 180 11.85 -11.45 31.22
N THR A 181 12.11 -12.75 31.19
CA THR A 181 11.25 -13.79 31.78
C THR A 181 12.01 -14.58 32.87
N PRO A 182 11.30 -15.34 33.73
CA PRO A 182 11.96 -16.21 34.71
C PRO A 182 12.94 -17.20 34.04
N PRO A 183 14.02 -17.60 34.75
CA PRO A 183 15.01 -18.53 34.20
C PRO A 183 14.37 -19.83 33.67
N GLY A 184 14.77 -20.22 32.45
CA GLY A 184 14.33 -21.47 31.80
C GLY A 184 13.09 -21.35 30.91
N VAL A 185 12.46 -20.18 30.83
CA VAL A 185 11.38 -19.92 29.87
C VAL A 185 11.97 -19.68 28.48
N GLN A 186 11.39 -20.33 27.47
CA GLN A 186 11.84 -20.30 26.07
C GLN A 186 10.72 -19.89 25.14
N PHE A 187 11.06 -19.39 23.95
CA PHE A 187 10.12 -19.22 22.85
C PHE A 187 9.70 -20.59 22.28
N THR A 188 8.42 -20.76 21.91
CA THR A 188 7.87 -22.02 21.37
C THR A 188 6.89 -21.80 20.22
N GLY A 189 6.91 -20.62 19.62
CA GLY A 189 6.00 -20.25 18.55
C GLY A 189 6.07 -18.76 18.25
N ILE A 190 7.18 -18.34 17.64
CA ILE A 190 7.40 -16.97 17.15
C ILE A 190 6.55 -16.69 15.90
N SER A 191 5.96 -15.48 15.83
CA SER A 191 5.21 -15.00 14.67
C SER A 191 6.11 -14.49 13.55
N ALA A 192 5.53 -14.17 12.39
CA ALA A 192 6.23 -13.38 11.39
C ALA A 192 6.68 -12.03 12.01
N PRO A 193 7.86 -11.50 11.62
CA PRO A 193 8.35 -10.24 12.13
C PRO A 193 7.59 -9.06 11.50
N VAL A 194 7.52 -7.96 12.25
CA VAL A 194 7.27 -6.62 11.72
C VAL A 194 8.60 -5.86 11.77
N LEU A 195 8.89 -5.08 10.73
CA LEU A 195 10.13 -4.32 10.57
C LEU A 195 9.78 -2.85 10.30
N ASN A 196 10.48 -1.93 10.96
CA ASN A 196 10.39 -0.49 10.67
C ASN A 196 11.65 0.02 9.96
N ASN A 197 11.66 1.29 9.55
CA ASN A 197 12.80 1.89 8.85
C ASN A 197 14.05 2.04 9.73
N ALA A 198 13.91 2.10 11.05
CA ALA A 198 15.05 2.06 11.98
C ALA A 198 15.70 0.67 12.09
N GLY A 199 15.16 -0.35 11.40
CA GLY A 199 15.65 -1.72 11.44
C GLY A 199 15.21 -2.49 12.68
N GLN A 200 14.24 -1.97 13.44
CA GLN A 200 13.73 -2.63 14.63
C GLN A 200 12.78 -3.75 14.24
N ILE A 201 12.96 -4.93 14.85
CA ILE A 201 12.07 -6.06 14.68
C ILE A 201 11.14 -6.18 15.88
N THR A 202 9.83 -6.22 15.61
CA THR A 202 8.77 -6.55 16.58
C THR A 202 8.12 -7.87 16.20
N PHE A 203 7.85 -8.71 17.18
CA PHE A 203 7.19 -10.00 16.98
C PHE A 203 6.39 -10.42 18.21
N THR A 204 5.49 -11.38 18.03
CA THR A 204 4.86 -12.07 19.14
C THR A 204 5.43 -13.47 19.29
N ALA A 205 5.35 -14.03 20.50
CA ALA A 205 5.75 -15.41 20.71
C ALA A 205 4.90 -16.12 21.77
N LEU A 206 4.73 -17.43 21.58
CA LEU A 206 4.35 -18.37 22.64
C LEU A 206 5.57 -18.69 23.51
N LEU A 207 5.33 -18.95 24.79
CA LEU A 207 6.36 -19.32 25.76
C LEU A 207 6.19 -20.79 26.23
N SER A 208 7.31 -21.42 26.59
CA SER A 208 7.35 -22.81 27.08
C SER A 208 6.70 -23.01 28.45
N SER A 209 6.51 -21.94 29.22
CA SER A 209 5.79 -21.96 30.49
C SER A 209 4.28 -21.83 30.31
N LEU A 210 3.50 -22.44 31.21
CA LEU A 210 2.13 -21.98 31.46
C LEU A 210 2.21 -20.76 32.38
N SER A 211 1.44 -19.72 32.04
CA SER A 211 1.24 -18.61 32.95
C SER A 211 0.61 -19.14 34.25
N SER A 212 1.03 -18.59 35.41
CA SER A 212 0.60 -19.07 36.74
C SER A 212 -0.91 -18.96 37.00
N ASN A 213 -1.65 -18.34 36.08
CA ASN A 213 -3.09 -18.10 36.07
C ASN A 213 -3.84 -18.96 35.01
N GLY A 214 -3.17 -19.92 34.34
CA GLY A 214 -3.81 -20.91 33.49
C GLY A 214 -4.07 -20.51 32.03
N PHE A 215 -3.53 -19.37 31.57
CA PHE A 215 -3.58 -18.97 30.16
C PHE A 215 -2.36 -19.47 29.39
N SER A 216 -2.48 -19.61 28.06
CA SER A 216 -1.29 -19.75 27.20
C SER A 216 -0.41 -18.53 27.37
N ASP A 217 0.84 -18.75 27.75
CA ASP A 217 1.77 -17.68 28.05
C ASP A 217 2.32 -17.08 26.76
N ARG A 218 2.03 -15.79 26.54
CA ARG A 218 2.31 -15.06 25.31
C ARG A 218 2.85 -13.68 25.62
N GLY A 219 3.64 -13.14 24.71
CA GLY A 219 4.08 -11.75 24.78
C GLY A 219 4.34 -11.13 23.43
N ILE A 220 4.66 -9.84 23.48
CA ILE A 220 5.20 -9.06 22.37
C ILE A 220 6.61 -8.64 22.78
N TRP A 221 7.54 -8.81 21.87
CA TRP A 221 8.93 -8.41 22.03
C TRP A 221 9.32 -7.46 20.90
N SER A 222 10.20 -6.51 21.21
CA SER A 222 10.78 -5.60 20.22
C SER A 222 12.22 -5.26 20.60
N GLU A 223 13.04 -5.01 19.59
CA GLU A 223 14.34 -4.36 19.79
C GLU A 223 14.19 -2.88 20.14
N ALA A 224 15.13 -2.35 20.92
CA ALA A 224 15.27 -0.92 21.06
C ALA A 224 15.78 -0.29 19.75
N ALA A 225 15.43 0.96 19.50
CA ALA A 225 15.86 1.65 18.28
C ALA A 225 17.39 1.68 18.19
N GLY A 226 17.94 1.14 17.10
CA GLY A 226 19.38 1.05 16.87
C GLY A 226 20.11 -0.01 17.70
N SER A 227 19.42 -0.89 18.44
CA SER A 227 20.02 -2.09 19.02
C SER A 227 19.78 -3.28 18.11
N SER A 228 20.82 -4.08 17.84
CA SER A 228 20.69 -5.35 17.11
C SER A 228 20.84 -6.56 18.04
N GLY A 229 19.97 -7.55 17.85
CA GLY A 229 20.12 -8.92 18.36
C GLY A 229 19.74 -9.14 19.82
N ASN A 230 19.01 -8.21 20.46
CA ASN A 230 18.52 -8.44 21.82
C ASN A 230 17.12 -7.82 22.05
N PRO A 231 16.04 -8.56 21.75
CA PRO A 231 14.69 -8.04 21.94
C PRO A 231 14.29 -7.99 23.42
N GLY A 232 13.69 -6.88 23.85
CA GLY A 232 13.11 -6.71 25.18
C GLY A 232 11.61 -7.01 25.18
N ILE A 233 11.06 -7.40 26.33
CA ILE A 233 9.62 -7.66 26.43
C ILE A 233 8.83 -6.35 26.49
N LEU A 234 7.85 -6.18 25.59
CA LEU A 234 6.93 -5.04 25.61
C LEU A 234 5.74 -5.31 26.53
N VAL A 235 5.14 -6.49 26.37
CA VAL A 235 3.97 -6.92 27.14
C VAL A 235 3.89 -8.45 27.20
N ARG A 236 3.29 -8.98 28.27
CA ARG A 236 3.09 -10.42 28.48
C ARG A 236 1.74 -10.68 29.14
N THR A 237 1.12 -11.80 28.82
CA THR A 237 0.01 -12.33 29.60
C THR A 237 0.41 -12.51 31.07
N GLY A 238 -0.49 -12.17 31.98
CA GLY A 238 -0.23 -12.15 33.42
C GLY A 238 0.27 -10.81 33.95
N ASN A 239 0.84 -9.93 33.11
CA ASN A 239 1.26 -8.60 33.53
C ASN A 239 0.05 -7.70 33.78
N ALA A 240 0.20 -6.72 34.67
CA ALA A 240 -0.78 -5.67 34.89
C ALA A 240 -1.11 -4.96 33.56
N ALA A 241 -2.38 -4.62 33.37
CA ALA A 241 -2.84 -3.88 32.19
C ALA A 241 -3.06 -2.40 32.58
N PRO A 242 -2.11 -1.48 32.27
CA PRO A 242 -2.24 -0.07 32.62
C PRO A 242 -3.52 0.55 32.05
N GLY A 243 -4.05 1.54 32.75
CA GLY A 243 -5.30 2.22 32.38
C GLY A 243 -6.59 1.46 32.71
N THR A 244 -6.52 0.20 33.17
CA THR A 244 -7.73 -0.65 33.36
C THR A 244 -8.22 -0.79 34.80
N GLY A 245 -7.45 -0.32 35.79
CA GLY A 245 -7.74 -0.45 37.22
C GLY A 245 -6.81 -1.44 37.95
N SER A 246 -6.77 -1.35 39.28
CA SER A 246 -5.87 -2.20 40.08
C SER A 246 -6.27 -3.67 40.04
N GLY A 247 -5.31 -4.56 39.79
CA GLY A 247 -5.51 -6.02 39.80
C GLY A 247 -6.07 -6.60 38.49
N ILE A 248 -6.21 -5.78 37.44
CA ILE A 248 -6.56 -6.24 36.09
C ILE A 248 -5.27 -6.49 35.30
N ILE A 249 -5.24 -7.62 34.61
CA ILE A 249 -4.07 -8.14 33.90
C ILE A 249 -4.43 -8.54 32.48
N PHE A 250 -3.41 -8.65 31.61
CA PHE A 250 -3.57 -9.23 30.29
C PHE A 250 -3.80 -10.75 30.40
N SER A 251 -4.92 -11.25 29.86
CA SER A 251 -5.23 -12.69 29.82
C SER A 251 -4.92 -13.32 28.47
N HIS A 252 -4.90 -12.53 27.39
CA HIS A 252 -4.59 -13.00 26.05
C HIS A 252 -3.98 -11.87 25.22
N ILE A 253 -2.97 -12.22 24.43
CA ILE A 253 -2.35 -11.35 23.43
C ILE A 253 -2.44 -12.09 22.09
N ASP A 254 -2.93 -11.39 21.07
CA ASP A 254 -3.10 -11.95 19.73
C ASP A 254 -1.75 -11.99 19.01
N ILE A 255 -1.42 -13.14 18.42
CA ILE A 255 -0.11 -13.41 17.81
C ILE A 255 0.08 -12.74 16.44
N ALA A 256 -0.99 -12.20 15.86
CA ALA A 256 -1.00 -11.68 14.49
C ALA A 256 -1.19 -10.16 14.39
N LYS A 257 -1.08 -9.41 15.50
CA LYS A 257 -1.56 -8.01 15.55
C LYS A 257 -0.65 -6.93 16.16
N PRO A 258 0.63 -7.12 16.50
CA PRO A 258 1.44 -5.95 16.78
C PRO A 258 1.65 -5.17 15.48
N VAL A 259 1.52 -3.86 15.57
CA VAL A 259 1.89 -2.93 14.50
C VAL A 259 2.95 -2.00 15.07
N LEU A 260 3.98 -1.72 14.28
CA LEU A 260 5.17 -0.97 14.68
C LEU A 260 5.31 0.22 13.74
N ASN A 261 5.66 1.39 14.27
CA ASN A 261 6.06 2.54 13.47
C ASN A 261 7.57 2.79 13.51
N ASP A 262 8.03 3.71 12.67
CA ASP A 262 9.42 4.17 12.59
C ASP A 262 9.96 4.82 13.86
N ALA A 263 9.09 5.32 14.74
CA ALA A 263 9.48 5.82 16.06
C ALA A 263 9.68 4.70 17.10
N GLY A 264 9.51 3.42 16.72
CA GLY A 264 9.65 2.27 17.60
C GLY A 264 8.47 2.09 18.55
N GLN A 265 7.33 2.71 18.26
CA GLN A 265 6.10 2.56 19.03
C GLN A 265 5.32 1.36 18.50
N THR A 266 4.72 0.59 19.41
CA THR A 266 3.95 -0.60 19.06
C THR A 266 2.52 -0.46 19.54
N ALA A 267 1.54 -0.54 18.63
CA ALA A 267 0.14 -0.69 19.01
C ALA A 267 -0.30 -2.14 18.93
N PHE A 268 -1.18 -2.56 19.84
CA PHE A 268 -1.66 -3.92 19.90
C PHE A 268 -3.02 -4.04 20.59
N TRP A 269 -3.66 -5.18 20.32
CA TRP A 269 -4.91 -5.59 20.95
C TRP A 269 -4.65 -6.68 21.99
N ALA A 270 -5.36 -6.64 23.12
CA ALA A 270 -5.28 -7.69 24.14
C ALA A 270 -6.61 -7.91 24.88
N GLN A 271 -6.78 -9.11 25.42
CA GLN A 271 -7.85 -9.43 26.37
C GLN A 271 -7.40 -9.26 27.82
N LEU A 272 -8.37 -9.01 28.68
CA LEU A 272 -8.21 -8.69 30.08
C LEU A 272 -8.88 -9.74 30.96
N THR A 273 -8.38 -9.87 32.19
CA THR A 273 -9.08 -10.57 33.27
C THR A 273 -8.79 -9.88 34.59
N GLY A 274 -9.60 -10.14 35.60
CA GLY A 274 -9.48 -9.54 36.93
C GLY A 274 -10.84 -9.15 37.51
N ASN A 275 -10.81 -8.52 38.68
CA ASN A 275 -12.03 -8.10 39.36
C ASN A 275 -12.77 -7.03 38.54
N GLY A 276 -14.08 -7.22 38.32
CA GLY A 276 -14.90 -6.32 37.51
C GLY A 276 -14.71 -6.43 36.00
N VAL A 277 -13.92 -7.41 35.53
CA VAL A 277 -13.78 -7.72 34.10
C VAL A 277 -14.77 -8.82 33.71
N ASP A 278 -15.59 -8.56 32.70
CA ASP A 278 -16.50 -9.53 32.09
C ASP A 278 -16.50 -9.38 30.57
N SER A 279 -17.26 -10.21 29.86
CA SER A 279 -17.29 -10.22 28.39
C SER A 279 -17.81 -8.94 27.73
N SER A 280 -18.31 -7.97 28.50
CA SER A 280 -18.70 -6.65 28.00
C SER A 280 -17.56 -5.63 28.04
N ASN A 281 -16.48 -5.92 28.77
CA ASN A 281 -15.35 -5.01 28.96
C ASN A 281 -13.97 -5.69 28.96
N ASP A 282 -13.85 -6.91 28.45
CA ASP A 282 -12.64 -7.74 28.55
C ASP A 282 -11.55 -7.45 27.51
N THR A 283 -11.66 -6.37 26.74
CA THR A 283 -10.84 -6.19 25.54
C THR A 283 -10.38 -4.74 25.41
N GLY A 284 -9.12 -4.50 25.03
CA GLY A 284 -8.62 -3.14 24.78
C GLY A 284 -7.60 -3.04 23.65
N ILE A 285 -7.28 -1.80 23.29
CA ILE A 285 -6.19 -1.41 22.40
C ILE A 285 -5.22 -0.56 23.21
N TRP A 286 -3.93 -0.89 23.14
CA TRP A 286 -2.85 -0.15 23.77
C TRP A 286 -1.85 0.32 22.74
N SER A 287 -1.15 1.41 23.04
CA SER A 287 0.07 1.84 22.38
C SER A 287 1.23 1.84 23.37
N LYS A 288 2.37 1.28 22.98
CA LYS A 288 3.60 1.22 23.77
C LYS A 288 4.65 2.08 23.08
N THR A 289 5.07 3.16 23.74
CA THR A 289 6.32 3.88 23.40
C THR A 289 7.48 3.24 24.18
N THR A 290 8.72 3.73 24.03
CA THR A 290 9.85 3.24 24.86
C THR A 290 9.51 3.28 26.36
N ASP A 291 8.95 4.41 26.82
CA ASP A 291 8.79 4.66 28.25
C ASP A 291 7.39 4.33 28.79
N ASN A 292 6.35 4.44 27.96
CA ASN A 292 4.96 4.36 28.42
C ASN A 292 4.15 3.28 27.71
N LEU A 293 3.20 2.69 28.44
CA LEU A 293 2.18 1.80 27.90
C LEU A 293 0.81 2.43 28.18
N ASP A 294 0.19 2.97 27.14
CA ASP A 294 -1.02 3.76 27.25
C ASP A 294 -2.22 2.98 26.71
N LEU A 295 -3.31 2.96 27.48
CA LEU A 295 -4.59 2.41 27.04
C LEU A 295 -5.26 3.45 26.14
N ILE A 296 -5.49 3.09 24.88
CA ILE A 296 -6.17 3.95 23.91
C ILE A 296 -7.68 3.88 24.11
N ILE A 297 -8.23 2.65 24.12
CA ILE A 297 -9.67 2.41 24.30
C ILE A 297 -9.94 0.98 24.79
N ARG A 298 -11.05 0.77 25.49
CA ARG A 298 -11.51 -0.53 25.98
C ARG A 298 -12.97 -0.80 25.61
N THR A 299 -13.34 -2.07 25.44
CA THR A 299 -14.75 -2.46 25.44
C THR A 299 -15.41 -2.03 26.76
N GLY A 300 -16.67 -1.61 26.69
CA GLY A 300 -17.41 -1.02 27.81
C GLY A 300 -17.22 0.49 27.99
N ASP A 301 -16.19 1.09 27.36
CA ASP A 301 -16.01 2.54 27.32
C ASP A 301 -17.09 3.20 26.44
N HIS A 302 -17.39 4.47 26.73
CA HIS A 302 -18.26 5.29 25.88
C HIS A 302 -17.62 5.44 24.50
N ALA A 303 -18.41 5.30 23.44
CA ALA A 303 -17.94 5.49 22.08
C ALA A 303 -17.94 7.00 21.72
N PRO A 304 -16.77 7.62 21.48
CA PRO A 304 -16.71 9.04 21.17
C PRO A 304 -17.55 9.41 19.93
N GLY A 305 -18.16 10.60 19.96
CA GLY A 305 -19.05 11.06 18.89
C GLY A 305 -20.47 10.46 18.93
N THR A 306 -20.79 9.62 19.93
CA THR A 306 -22.12 9.00 20.06
C THR A 306 -22.89 9.47 21.29
N GLU A 307 -24.18 9.17 21.34
CA GLU A 307 -25.07 9.50 22.44
C GLU A 307 -24.59 8.92 23.79
N SER A 308 -25.04 9.53 24.89
CA SER A 308 -24.71 9.04 26.23
C SER A 308 -25.22 7.60 26.43
N GLY A 309 -24.36 6.73 26.97
CA GLY A 309 -24.68 5.32 27.23
C GLY A 309 -24.39 4.36 26.06
N VAL A 310 -24.00 4.88 24.89
CA VAL A 310 -23.48 4.07 23.79
C VAL A 310 -22.02 3.70 24.06
N LYS A 311 -21.71 2.42 23.93
CA LYS A 311 -20.43 1.84 24.33
C LYS A 311 -19.84 0.93 23.27
N PHE A 312 -18.54 0.76 23.29
CA PHE A 312 -17.86 -0.28 22.50
C PHE A 312 -18.18 -1.67 23.05
N ARG A 313 -18.76 -2.52 22.21
CA ARG A 313 -18.98 -3.95 22.46
C ARG A 313 -17.87 -4.82 21.88
N ARG A 314 -17.24 -4.38 20.77
CA ARG A 314 -16.06 -5.02 20.16
C ARG A 314 -15.15 -3.98 19.55
N LEU A 315 -13.85 -4.27 19.57
CA LEU A 315 -12.78 -3.54 18.90
C LEU A 315 -12.17 -4.48 17.86
N LEU A 316 -12.02 -4.02 16.62
CA LEU A 316 -11.68 -4.81 15.45
C LEU A 316 -10.72 -4.00 14.55
N ASP A 317 -9.92 -4.70 13.76
CA ASP A 317 -9.20 -4.13 12.60
C ASP A 317 -8.34 -2.90 12.92
N LEU A 318 -7.40 -3.06 13.85
CA LEU A 318 -6.44 -2.02 14.22
C LEU A 318 -5.51 -1.67 13.04
N ALA A 319 -5.42 -0.39 12.74
CA ALA A 319 -4.45 0.25 11.88
C ALA A 319 -3.64 1.26 12.70
N PHE A 320 -2.41 1.52 12.28
CA PHE A 320 -1.44 2.34 12.99
C PHE A 320 -0.50 3.00 11.99
N ASN A 321 -0.17 4.28 12.21
CA ASN A 321 0.67 5.06 11.30
C ASN A 321 2.00 5.48 11.93
N ASP A 322 2.86 6.09 11.11
CA ASP A 322 4.22 6.41 11.52
C ASP A 322 4.34 7.51 12.59
N VAL A 323 3.29 8.32 12.73
CA VAL A 323 3.22 9.38 13.76
C VAL A 323 2.65 8.87 15.09
N GLY A 324 2.27 7.60 15.19
CA GLY A 324 1.83 6.98 16.43
C GLY A 324 0.33 7.02 16.70
N GLU A 325 -0.48 7.29 15.67
CA GLU A 325 -1.93 7.31 15.75
C GLU A 325 -2.53 5.98 15.34
N THR A 326 -3.63 5.62 15.99
CA THR A 326 -4.41 4.43 15.70
C THR A 326 -5.72 4.76 14.97
N ALA A 327 -6.16 3.83 14.13
CA ALA A 327 -7.52 3.75 13.61
C ALA A 327 -8.06 2.33 13.79
N PHE A 328 -9.36 2.18 14.04
CA PHE A 328 -9.95 0.87 14.27
C PHE A 328 -11.45 0.88 13.98
N ARG A 329 -11.99 -0.32 13.72
CA ARG A 329 -13.42 -0.54 13.63
C ARG A 329 -14.00 -0.91 14.99
N GLY A 330 -15.10 -0.27 15.36
CA GLY A 330 -15.82 -0.55 16.59
C GLY A 330 -17.22 -1.09 16.33
N ARG A 331 -17.67 -2.07 17.13
CA ARG A 331 -19.10 -2.41 17.22
C ARG A 331 -19.69 -1.88 18.50
N LEU A 332 -20.90 -1.36 18.42
CA LEU A 332 -21.55 -0.61 19.49
C LEU A 332 -22.65 -1.40 20.18
N THR A 333 -22.95 -0.98 21.41
CA THR A 333 -24.13 -1.39 22.19
C THR A 333 -24.60 -0.21 23.03
N GLY A 334 -25.84 -0.26 23.54
CA GLY A 334 -26.41 0.81 24.36
C GLY A 334 -27.80 1.24 23.88
N THR A 335 -28.34 2.27 24.52
CA THR A 335 -29.66 2.81 24.16
C THR A 335 -29.64 3.40 22.74
N GLY A 336 -30.64 3.06 21.92
CA GLY A 336 -30.75 3.55 20.55
C GLY A 336 -29.81 2.87 19.54
N VAL A 337 -29.03 1.88 19.97
CA VAL A 337 -28.15 1.09 19.09
C VAL A 337 -28.86 -0.18 18.63
N ASP A 338 -28.99 -0.37 17.32
CA ASP A 338 -29.55 -1.57 16.70
C ASP A 338 -28.73 -2.03 15.49
N GLY A 339 -29.22 -3.00 14.72
CA GLY A 339 -28.50 -3.55 13.57
C GLY A 339 -28.17 -2.56 12.45
N SER A 340 -28.82 -1.39 12.43
CA SER A 340 -28.63 -0.36 11.40
C SER A 340 -27.53 0.65 11.73
N ASN A 341 -27.16 0.80 13.01
CA ASN A 341 -26.26 1.86 13.48
C ASN A 341 -25.20 1.41 14.53
N ASN A 342 -24.90 0.11 14.58
CA ASN A 342 -24.04 -0.50 15.60
C ASN A 342 -22.58 -0.71 15.18
N GLU A 343 -22.10 -0.03 14.15
CA GLU A 343 -20.74 -0.17 13.65
C GLU A 343 -20.18 1.19 13.24
N GLY A 344 -18.87 1.39 13.37
CA GLY A 344 -18.21 2.63 12.97
C GLY A 344 -16.71 2.45 12.85
N ILE A 345 -16.05 3.50 12.38
CA ILE A 345 -14.59 3.63 12.35
C ILE A 345 -14.22 4.83 13.22
N TRP A 346 -13.20 4.66 14.05
CA TRP A 346 -12.63 5.70 14.89
C TRP A 346 -11.14 5.82 14.62
N SER A 347 -10.60 7.03 14.73
CA SER A 347 -9.16 7.30 14.63
C SER A 347 -8.73 8.36 15.65
N GLU A 348 -7.49 8.32 16.10
CA GLU A 348 -6.94 9.37 16.97
C GLU A 348 -6.83 10.72 16.26
N ALA A 349 -6.60 10.73 14.94
CA ALA A 349 -6.59 11.93 14.10
C ALA A 349 -7.95 12.63 14.05
N ALA A 350 -9.06 11.86 14.00
CA ALA A 350 -10.43 12.38 14.13
C ALA A 350 -10.78 12.86 15.55
N GLY A 351 -9.90 12.57 16.50
CA GLY A 351 -10.11 12.78 17.92
C GLY A 351 -9.47 14.04 18.48
N SER A 352 -9.26 14.03 19.79
CA SER A 352 -8.55 15.12 20.46
C SER A 352 -7.83 14.60 21.70
N ALA A 353 -6.67 15.20 22.02
CA ALA A 353 -5.85 14.85 23.17
C ALA A 353 -5.48 13.35 23.26
N GLY A 354 -5.10 12.75 22.12
CA GLY A 354 -4.70 11.33 22.04
C GLY A 354 -5.83 10.35 22.33
N ARG A 355 -7.08 10.75 22.09
CA ARG A 355 -8.26 9.89 22.22
C ARG A 355 -8.96 9.75 20.88
N PRO A 356 -9.41 8.55 20.49
CA PRO A 356 -10.09 8.34 19.22
C PRO A 356 -11.35 9.19 19.07
N GLY A 357 -11.53 9.81 17.91
CA GLY A 357 -12.77 10.43 17.45
C GLY A 357 -13.43 9.60 16.36
N ILE A 358 -14.68 9.90 16.03
CA ILE A 358 -15.44 9.16 15.02
C ILE A 358 -15.05 9.63 13.61
N VAL A 359 -14.78 8.69 12.72
CA VAL A 359 -14.59 8.93 11.29
C VAL A 359 -15.93 8.77 10.59
N VAL A 360 -16.58 7.61 10.76
CA VAL A 360 -17.92 7.30 10.24
C VAL A 360 -18.66 6.30 11.12
N ARG A 361 -20.00 6.29 11.03
CA ARG A 361 -20.88 5.31 11.67
C ARG A 361 -21.91 4.78 10.69
N THR A 362 -22.31 3.53 10.86
CA THR A 362 -23.51 3.02 10.19
C THR A 362 -24.75 3.78 10.66
N GLY A 363 -25.69 4.00 9.75
CA GLY A 363 -26.85 4.87 9.95
C GLY A 363 -26.60 6.35 9.62
N ASP A 364 -25.34 6.80 9.58
CA ASP A 364 -25.03 8.18 9.21
C ASP A 364 -25.08 8.39 7.69
N PRO A 365 -25.36 9.62 7.21
CA PRO A 365 -25.31 9.96 5.80
C PRO A 365 -23.96 9.59 5.18
N ALA A 366 -23.97 8.99 3.99
CA ALA A 366 -22.75 8.68 3.27
C ALA A 366 -22.29 9.90 2.45
N PRO A 367 -21.13 10.52 2.74
CA PRO A 367 -20.68 11.69 2.00
C PRO A 367 -20.50 11.42 0.50
N GLY A 368 -20.79 12.42 -0.33
CA GLY A 368 -20.71 12.32 -1.78
C GLY A 368 -21.85 11.54 -2.44
N THR A 369 -22.87 11.12 -1.68
CA THR A 369 -24.05 10.42 -2.21
C THR A 369 -25.32 11.27 -2.15
N GLU A 370 -26.40 10.78 -2.77
CA GLU A 370 -27.69 11.48 -2.80
C GLU A 370 -28.31 11.61 -1.40
N PRO A 371 -29.14 12.65 -1.16
CA PRO A 371 -29.83 12.80 0.12
C PRO A 371 -30.63 11.56 0.53
N GLY A 372 -30.42 11.10 1.76
CA GLY A 372 -31.10 9.93 2.33
C GLY A 372 -30.39 8.60 2.06
N VAL A 373 -29.21 8.62 1.44
CA VAL A 373 -28.29 7.47 1.39
C VAL A 373 -27.40 7.49 2.63
N THR A 374 -27.31 6.36 3.31
CA THR A 374 -26.57 6.19 4.57
C THR A 374 -25.66 4.99 4.50
N PHE A 375 -24.62 4.98 5.33
CA PHE A 375 -23.85 3.76 5.55
C PHE A 375 -24.72 2.69 6.20
N ARG A 376 -24.65 1.45 5.72
CA ARG A 376 -25.22 0.26 6.39
C ARG A 376 -24.11 -0.61 6.94
N ARG A 377 -24.50 -1.69 7.61
CA ARG A 377 -23.58 -2.71 8.13
C ARG A 377 -22.54 -3.13 7.08
N GLY A 378 -21.30 -3.37 7.50
CA GLY A 378 -20.23 -3.86 6.61
C GLY A 378 -19.13 -2.84 6.32
N LEU A 379 -18.85 -1.93 7.26
CA LEU A 379 -17.63 -1.14 7.22
C LEU A 379 -16.43 -2.08 7.30
N ALA A 380 -15.51 -1.92 6.35
CA ALA A 380 -14.35 -2.79 6.22
C ALA A 380 -13.16 -2.28 7.07
N ARG A 381 -12.00 -2.93 6.96
CA ARG A 381 -10.82 -2.51 7.74
C ARG A 381 -10.37 -1.13 7.27
N PRO A 382 -10.13 -0.17 8.19
CA PRO A 382 -9.53 1.10 7.81
C PRO A 382 -8.06 0.92 7.44
N SER A 383 -7.61 1.63 6.41
CA SER A 383 -6.21 1.98 6.17
C SER A 383 -5.95 3.39 6.72
N LEU A 384 -4.77 3.63 7.30
CA LEU A 384 -4.40 4.89 7.95
C LEU A 384 -3.00 5.27 7.48
N ASN A 385 -2.80 6.53 7.10
CA ASN A 385 -1.49 7.04 6.71
C ASN A 385 -0.90 8.02 7.74
N ALA A 386 0.35 8.43 7.56
CA ALA A 386 1.08 9.32 8.46
C ALA A 386 0.50 10.76 8.56
N LYS A 387 -0.44 11.13 7.67
CA LYS A 387 -1.18 12.40 7.75
C LYS A 387 -2.44 12.29 8.61
N GLY A 388 -2.72 11.11 9.17
CA GLY A 388 -3.91 10.82 9.95
C GLY A 388 -5.16 10.57 9.08
N HIS A 389 -5.02 10.49 7.76
CA HIS A 389 -6.14 10.21 6.87
C HIS A 389 -6.48 8.73 6.89
N THR A 390 -7.78 8.43 6.92
CA THR A 390 -8.33 7.09 6.83
C THR A 390 -8.90 6.82 5.43
N ALA A 391 -8.63 5.65 4.86
CA ALA A 391 -9.37 5.11 3.71
C ALA A 391 -10.10 3.82 4.11
N PHE A 392 -11.31 3.63 3.60
CA PHE A 392 -12.12 2.46 3.94
C PHE A 392 -13.19 2.18 2.89
N ARG A 393 -13.70 0.94 2.94
CA ARG A 393 -14.83 0.48 2.16
C ARG A 393 -16.10 0.47 3.02
N GLY A 394 -17.23 0.88 2.43
CA GLY A 394 -18.54 0.91 3.08
C GLY A 394 -19.66 0.34 2.22
N GLU A 395 -20.71 -0.18 2.86
CA GLU A 395 -21.97 -0.55 2.21
C GLU A 395 -23.01 0.55 2.41
N LEU A 396 -23.91 0.72 1.45
CA LEU A 396 -24.92 1.76 1.43
C LEU A 396 -26.33 1.19 1.54
N THR A 397 -27.24 2.00 2.08
CA THR A 397 -28.69 1.81 2.00
C THR A 397 -29.39 3.14 1.83
N GLY A 398 -30.70 3.11 1.59
CA GLY A 398 -31.52 4.31 1.44
C GLY A 398 -32.13 4.45 0.05
N THR A 399 -32.57 5.66 -0.27
CA THR A 399 -33.32 5.94 -1.50
C THR A 399 -32.44 5.70 -2.73
N GLY A 400 -32.93 4.91 -3.68
CA GLY A 400 -32.21 4.62 -4.94
C GLY A 400 -31.05 3.63 -4.81
N VAL A 401 -30.77 3.12 -3.60
CA VAL A 401 -29.73 2.10 -3.37
C VAL A 401 -30.30 0.69 -3.54
N ASN A 402 -29.61 -0.13 -4.32
CA ASN A 402 -29.89 -1.54 -4.53
C ASN A 402 -28.57 -2.32 -4.71
N GLY A 403 -28.64 -3.64 -4.87
CA GLY A 403 -27.43 -4.49 -4.94
C GLY A 403 -26.46 -4.24 -6.12
N SER A 404 -26.78 -3.32 -7.04
CA SER A 404 -25.85 -2.90 -8.10
C SER A 404 -25.11 -1.59 -7.79
N ASN A 405 -25.45 -0.88 -6.70
CA ASN A 405 -24.87 0.43 -6.36
C ASN A 405 -24.74 0.68 -4.84
N ASP A 406 -24.67 -0.40 -4.05
CA ASP A 406 -24.68 -0.38 -2.59
C ASP A 406 -23.29 -0.48 -1.95
N GLU A 407 -22.21 -0.23 -2.69
CA GLU A 407 -20.85 -0.28 -2.17
C GLU A 407 -20.06 0.94 -2.63
N GLY A 408 -19.10 1.37 -1.81
CA GLY A 408 -18.16 2.41 -2.21
C GLY A 408 -16.86 2.37 -1.43
N ILE A 409 -15.91 3.18 -1.92
CA ILE A 409 -14.62 3.44 -1.30
C ILE A 409 -14.58 4.92 -0.92
N TRP A 410 -14.16 5.23 0.29
CA TRP A 410 -14.03 6.59 0.83
C TRP A 410 -12.63 6.82 1.38
N SER A 411 -12.18 8.08 1.34
CA SER A 411 -10.92 8.51 1.96
C SER A 411 -10.99 9.93 2.50
N GLU A 412 -10.41 10.14 3.68
CA GLU A 412 -10.19 11.47 4.26
C GLU A 412 -9.14 12.27 3.48
N ALA A 413 -8.30 11.63 2.66
CA ALA A 413 -7.35 12.32 1.78
C ALA A 413 -8.03 13.06 0.61
N VAL A 414 -9.19 12.55 0.15
CA VAL A 414 -10.03 13.20 -0.88
C VAL A 414 -11.03 14.18 -0.25
N GLY A 415 -11.43 13.90 0.99
CA GLY A 415 -12.30 14.77 1.77
C GLY A 415 -11.53 15.59 2.81
N SER A 416 -11.88 15.37 4.07
CA SER A 416 -11.22 15.94 5.23
C SER A 416 -11.40 15.03 6.43
N ILE A 417 -10.63 15.24 7.49
CA ILE A 417 -10.78 14.51 8.76
C ILE A 417 -12.23 14.56 9.26
N SER A 418 -12.77 13.39 9.63
CA SER A 418 -14.17 13.14 10.02
C SER A 418 -15.23 13.45 8.94
N ASN A 419 -14.82 13.72 7.70
CA ASN A 419 -15.72 13.91 6.57
C ASN A 419 -15.06 13.39 5.28
N PRO A 420 -14.98 12.06 5.11
CA PRO A 420 -14.24 11.44 4.02
C PRO A 420 -14.95 11.65 2.67
N GLY A 421 -14.17 11.84 1.61
CA GLY A 421 -14.67 11.95 0.23
C GLY A 421 -14.86 10.58 -0.41
N ILE A 422 -15.85 10.44 -1.28
CA ILE A 422 -16.06 9.20 -2.06
C ILE A 422 -15.06 9.14 -3.23
N ILE A 423 -14.44 7.98 -3.42
CA ILE A 423 -13.48 7.71 -4.51
C ILE A 423 -14.17 6.93 -5.64
N ALA A 424 -14.91 5.89 -5.28
CA ALA A 424 -15.59 5.01 -6.23
C ALA A 424 -16.87 4.44 -5.60
N ARG A 425 -17.86 4.14 -6.44
CA ARG A 425 -19.12 3.50 -6.05
C ARG A 425 -19.52 2.45 -7.07
N THR A 426 -20.12 1.35 -6.61
CA THR A 426 -20.74 0.40 -7.54
C THR A 426 -21.88 1.08 -8.31
N GLY A 427 -22.08 0.67 -9.57
CA GLY A 427 -23.02 1.28 -10.50
C GLY A 427 -22.47 2.50 -11.24
N ASP A 428 -21.42 3.14 -10.74
CA ASP A 428 -20.73 4.24 -11.44
C ASP A 428 -19.80 3.70 -12.53
N ALA A 429 -19.57 4.53 -13.56
CA ALA A 429 -18.66 4.20 -14.65
C ALA A 429 -17.25 3.90 -14.11
N ALA A 430 -16.66 2.80 -14.56
CA ALA A 430 -15.29 2.45 -14.16
C ALA A 430 -14.27 3.19 -15.05
N PRO A 431 -13.44 4.09 -14.50
CA PRO A 431 -12.48 4.84 -15.31
C PRO A 431 -11.49 3.94 -16.03
N GLY A 432 -11.02 4.39 -17.21
CA GLY A 432 -10.13 3.62 -18.07
C GLY A 432 -10.80 2.46 -18.83
N THR A 433 -12.12 2.26 -18.69
CA THR A 433 -12.86 1.20 -19.38
C THR A 433 -13.76 1.74 -20.50
N LYS A 434 -14.31 0.83 -21.32
CA LYS A 434 -15.23 1.20 -22.42
C LYS A 434 -16.52 1.83 -21.88
N PRO A 435 -17.17 2.74 -22.63
CA PRO A 435 -18.47 3.29 -22.25
C PRO A 435 -19.49 2.21 -21.90
N GLY A 436 -20.19 2.38 -20.76
CA GLY A 436 -21.19 1.45 -20.26
C GLY A 436 -20.64 0.31 -19.40
N VAL A 437 -19.33 0.29 -19.10
CA VAL A 437 -18.74 -0.56 -18.08
C VAL A 437 -18.74 0.19 -16.74
N VAL A 438 -19.23 -0.49 -15.70
CA VAL A 438 -19.41 0.06 -14.35
C VAL A 438 -18.75 -0.84 -13.31
N PHE A 439 -18.48 -0.29 -12.13
CA PHE A 439 -18.10 -1.09 -10.97
C PHE A 439 -19.29 -1.95 -10.52
N SER A 440 -19.10 -3.26 -10.39
CA SER A 440 -20.12 -4.19 -9.89
C SER A 440 -19.85 -4.66 -8.45
N SER A 441 -18.59 -4.62 -8.02
CA SER A 441 -18.16 -4.98 -6.67
C SER A 441 -16.92 -4.19 -6.30
N LEU A 442 -16.87 -3.68 -5.07
CA LEU A 442 -15.74 -2.99 -4.46
C LEU A 442 -15.46 -3.62 -3.09
N ARG A 443 -15.52 -4.96 -2.98
CA ARG A 443 -15.49 -5.69 -1.70
C ARG A 443 -14.11 -5.81 -1.04
N TRP A 444 -13.05 -5.36 -1.70
CA TRP A 444 -11.68 -5.42 -1.17
C TRP A 444 -11.33 -4.16 -0.38
N ASP A 445 -10.50 -4.32 0.65
CA ASP A 445 -10.04 -3.21 1.47
C ASP A 445 -9.12 -2.29 0.65
N PRO A 446 -9.35 -0.96 0.64
CA PRO A 446 -8.47 -0.03 -0.04
C PRO A 446 -7.14 0.11 0.71
N ILE A 447 -6.06 0.36 -0.04
CA ILE A 447 -4.74 0.67 0.50
C ILE A 447 -4.50 2.17 0.33
N LEU A 448 -4.07 2.84 1.40
CA LEU A 448 -3.74 4.26 1.41
C LEU A 448 -2.24 4.43 1.67
N ASN A 449 -1.55 5.18 0.81
CA ASN A 449 -0.15 5.57 1.05
C ASN A 449 -0.07 6.93 1.79
N ASN A 450 1.13 7.35 2.24
CA ASN A 450 1.35 8.63 2.92
C ASN A 450 1.29 9.83 1.96
N ALA A 451 1.45 9.62 0.65
CA ALA A 451 1.15 10.65 -0.33
C ALA A 451 -0.34 11.06 -0.28
N GLY A 452 -1.23 10.13 0.12
CA GLY A 452 -2.68 10.33 0.20
C GLY A 452 -3.45 9.66 -0.94
N GLN A 453 -2.77 8.85 -1.74
CA GLN A 453 -3.36 8.10 -2.84
C GLN A 453 -3.98 6.81 -2.34
N VAL A 454 -5.01 6.36 -3.03
CA VAL A 454 -5.73 5.13 -2.70
C VAL A 454 -5.66 4.13 -3.84
N ALA A 455 -5.15 2.93 -3.57
CA ALA A 455 -5.22 1.78 -4.48
C ALA A 455 -6.35 0.83 -4.05
N PHE A 456 -7.12 0.32 -5.02
CA PHE A 456 -8.21 -0.61 -4.75
C PHE A 456 -8.48 -1.55 -5.94
N ARG A 457 -9.01 -2.73 -5.61
CA ARG A 457 -9.52 -3.71 -6.56
C ARG A 457 -11.02 -3.54 -6.76
N GLY A 458 -11.47 -3.65 -7.99
CA GLY A 458 -12.89 -3.62 -8.36
C GLY A 458 -13.26 -4.71 -9.35
N GLU A 459 -14.48 -5.24 -9.23
CA GLU A 459 -15.09 -6.04 -10.28
C GLU A 459 -15.94 -5.16 -11.19
N LEU A 460 -16.08 -5.61 -12.43
CA LEU A 460 -16.73 -4.90 -13.50
C LEU A 460 -18.00 -5.61 -13.97
N PHE A 461 -18.95 -4.83 -14.47
CA PHE A 461 -20.11 -5.30 -15.22
C PHE A 461 -20.39 -4.34 -16.38
N GLY A 462 -21.02 -4.84 -17.45
CA GLY A 462 -21.44 -4.01 -18.58
C GLY A 462 -21.06 -4.61 -19.93
N THR A 463 -21.10 -3.77 -20.96
CA THR A 463 -20.88 -4.19 -22.35
C THR A 463 -19.49 -4.79 -22.55
N GLY A 464 -19.44 -6.04 -23.01
CA GLY A 464 -18.18 -6.75 -23.28
C GLY A 464 -17.41 -7.20 -22.03
N VAL A 465 -18.06 -7.17 -20.85
CA VAL A 465 -17.50 -7.71 -19.61
C VAL A 465 -18.02 -9.12 -19.37
N ASP A 466 -17.12 -10.08 -19.15
CA ASP A 466 -17.43 -11.44 -18.72
C ASP A 466 -16.38 -11.93 -17.71
N LEU A 467 -16.49 -13.18 -17.25
CA LEU A 467 -15.59 -13.74 -16.24
C LEU A 467 -14.11 -13.76 -16.64
N SER A 468 -13.79 -13.59 -17.93
CA SER A 468 -12.41 -13.52 -18.42
C SER A 468 -11.79 -12.12 -18.29
N ASN A 469 -12.58 -11.08 -18.00
CA ASN A 469 -12.09 -9.69 -17.97
C ASN A 469 -12.79 -8.76 -16.95
N ASN A 470 -13.42 -9.33 -15.94
CA ASN A 470 -14.29 -8.64 -14.99
C ASN A 470 -13.58 -8.06 -13.76
N THR A 471 -12.24 -7.98 -13.73
CA THR A 471 -11.50 -7.49 -12.56
C THR A 471 -10.44 -6.49 -12.98
N GLY A 472 -10.29 -5.40 -12.24
CA GLY A 472 -9.21 -4.43 -12.41
C GLY A 472 -8.66 -3.96 -11.07
N ILE A 473 -7.52 -3.27 -11.15
CA ILE A 473 -6.95 -2.49 -10.05
C ILE A 473 -6.89 -1.03 -10.49
N TRP A 474 -7.32 -0.14 -9.61
CA TRP A 474 -7.24 1.30 -9.78
C TRP A 474 -6.38 1.89 -8.67
N ALA A 475 -5.72 3.00 -8.97
CA ALA A 475 -5.06 3.84 -7.99
C ALA A 475 -5.41 5.30 -8.27
N THR A 476 -5.55 6.10 -7.22
CA THR A 476 -5.83 7.53 -7.38
C THR A 476 -4.56 8.33 -7.63
N ASP A 477 -4.70 9.42 -8.37
CA ASP A 477 -3.74 10.52 -8.28
C ASP A 477 -3.88 11.26 -6.92
N LEU A 478 -3.13 12.35 -6.75
CA LEU A 478 -3.18 13.20 -5.56
C LEU A 478 -4.48 13.99 -5.41
N ASP A 479 -5.25 14.15 -6.49
CA ASP A 479 -6.57 14.78 -6.48
C ASP A 479 -7.69 13.78 -6.14
N GLY A 480 -7.35 12.50 -5.97
CA GLY A 480 -8.29 11.44 -5.63
C GLY A 480 -9.00 10.82 -6.84
N LEU A 481 -8.58 11.13 -8.07
CA LEU A 481 -9.18 10.58 -9.29
C LEU A 481 -8.64 9.18 -9.58
N PRO A 482 -9.49 8.13 -9.63
CA PRO A 482 -9.02 6.77 -9.87
C PRO A 482 -8.65 6.54 -11.34
N THR A 483 -7.43 6.05 -11.55
CA THR A 483 -6.88 5.62 -12.85
C THR A 483 -6.78 4.10 -12.89
N LEU A 484 -7.19 3.48 -14.00
CA LEU A 484 -7.05 2.03 -14.20
C LEU A 484 -5.57 1.69 -14.37
N VAL A 485 -5.05 0.86 -13.46
CA VAL A 485 -3.64 0.43 -13.44
C VAL A 485 -3.46 -0.81 -14.30
N ILE A 486 -4.25 -1.84 -14.03
CA ILE A 486 -4.19 -3.12 -14.74
C ILE A 486 -5.55 -3.80 -14.68
N ARG A 487 -5.87 -4.58 -15.72
CA ARG A 487 -7.14 -5.29 -15.83
C ARG A 487 -6.96 -6.72 -16.33
N LYS A 488 -7.67 -7.64 -15.69
CA LYS A 488 -7.84 -9.00 -16.19
C LYS A 488 -8.38 -8.97 -17.62
N GLY A 489 -7.83 -9.84 -18.49
CA GLY A 489 -8.22 -9.97 -19.89
C GLY A 489 -7.52 -8.99 -20.84
N ASP A 490 -6.80 -8.00 -20.35
CA ASP A 490 -5.97 -7.12 -21.17
C ASP A 490 -4.64 -7.81 -21.53
N LEU A 491 -4.00 -7.33 -22.60
CA LEU A 491 -2.64 -7.74 -22.97
C LEU A 491 -1.64 -6.92 -22.14
N LEU A 492 -0.70 -7.61 -21.53
CA LEU A 492 0.47 -7.02 -20.88
C LEU A 492 1.71 -7.42 -21.66
N ASP A 493 2.56 -6.45 -22.00
CA ASP A 493 3.93 -6.73 -22.43
C ASP A 493 4.75 -7.07 -21.21
N ILE A 494 5.29 -8.28 -21.17
CA ILE A 494 6.07 -8.79 -20.04
C ILE A 494 7.58 -8.76 -20.31
N ASP A 495 8.01 -8.30 -21.50
CA ASP A 495 9.41 -8.02 -21.82
C ASP A 495 9.64 -6.50 -21.78
N ASP A 496 10.44 -6.03 -20.81
CA ASP A 496 10.73 -4.60 -20.65
C ASP A 496 11.58 -4.03 -21.79
N ASN A 497 12.09 -4.87 -22.70
CA ASN A 497 12.85 -4.41 -23.86
C ASN A 497 11.93 -3.75 -24.90
N PRO A 498 12.04 -2.42 -25.15
CA PRO A 498 11.15 -1.70 -26.06
C PRO A 498 11.32 -2.06 -27.54
N LEU A 499 12.19 -3.03 -27.86
CA LEU A 499 12.43 -3.58 -29.19
C LEU A 499 11.81 -4.96 -29.38
N ASN A 500 11.34 -5.62 -28.31
CA ASN A 500 10.77 -6.95 -28.34
C ASN A 500 9.51 -6.98 -27.48
N GLU A 501 8.36 -7.30 -28.08
CA GLU A 501 7.09 -7.38 -27.34
C GLU A 501 6.81 -8.87 -27.02
N ASP A 502 6.56 -9.18 -25.75
CA ASP A 502 6.02 -10.48 -25.28
C ASP A 502 4.66 -10.22 -24.62
N LEU A 503 3.63 -10.14 -25.47
CA LEU A 503 2.27 -9.80 -25.05
C LEU A 503 1.51 -11.05 -24.55
N ARG A 504 1.06 -10.99 -23.29
CA ARG A 504 0.30 -12.07 -22.65
C ARG A 504 -1.05 -11.58 -22.13
N ILE A 505 -2.07 -12.43 -22.21
CA ILE A 505 -3.41 -12.11 -21.71
C ILE A 505 -3.46 -12.40 -20.22
N ILE A 506 -3.78 -11.38 -19.43
CA ILE A 506 -3.88 -11.47 -17.97
C ILE A 506 -5.07 -12.36 -17.57
N ALA A 507 -4.81 -13.42 -16.80
CA ALA A 507 -5.81 -14.35 -16.28
C ALA A 507 -6.24 -14.03 -14.84
N SER A 508 -5.32 -13.58 -13.98
CA SER A 508 -5.63 -13.04 -12.65
C SER A 508 -4.66 -11.91 -12.28
N ILE A 509 -5.12 -11.05 -11.40
CA ILE A 509 -4.34 -10.00 -10.75
C ILE A 509 -4.66 -10.07 -9.27
N ASP A 510 -3.62 -10.15 -8.44
CA ASP A 510 -3.78 -10.32 -7.01
C ASP A 510 -2.90 -9.30 -6.26
N ILE A 511 -3.56 -8.53 -5.39
CA ILE A 511 -2.97 -7.56 -4.43
C ILE A 511 -3.42 -7.90 -3.00
N ASP A 512 -3.91 -9.13 -2.80
CA ASP A 512 -4.60 -9.53 -1.58
C ASP A 512 -3.62 -9.93 -0.46
N TRP A 513 -4.13 -9.87 0.77
CA TRP A 513 -3.42 -9.87 2.04
C TRP A 513 -2.68 -11.19 2.35
N GLU A 514 -1.40 -11.10 2.72
CA GLU A 514 -0.76 -12.06 3.63
C GLU A 514 -0.42 -11.38 4.97
N TYR A 515 -0.88 -11.96 6.08
CA TYR A 515 -0.42 -11.68 7.45
C TYR A 515 -0.44 -10.22 7.96
N GLY A 516 -1.23 -9.33 7.36
CA GLY A 516 -1.61 -8.09 8.03
C GLY A 516 -0.84 -6.82 7.65
N GLN A 517 0.01 -6.84 6.62
CA GLN A 517 0.74 -5.66 6.16
C GLN A 517 0.53 -5.40 4.66
N PRO A 518 -0.13 -4.29 4.27
CA PRO A 518 -0.24 -3.87 2.89
C PRO A 518 1.04 -3.11 2.48
N ALA A 519 2.05 -3.82 2.01
CA ALA A 519 3.31 -3.21 1.56
C ALA A 519 3.44 -3.20 0.03
N PHE A 520 2.32 -3.19 -0.69
CA PHE A 520 2.27 -3.28 -2.14
C PHE A 520 2.18 -1.92 -2.84
N PHE A 521 1.95 -0.82 -2.11
CA PHE A 521 1.73 0.51 -2.67
C PHE A 521 2.54 1.56 -1.90
N ASN A 522 3.56 2.13 -2.53
CA ASN A 522 4.47 3.07 -1.87
C ASN A 522 4.10 4.54 -2.11
N ASP A 523 4.82 5.46 -1.45
CA ASP A 523 4.59 6.90 -1.53
C ASP A 523 5.01 7.54 -2.85
N ALA A 524 5.78 6.82 -3.67
CA ALA A 524 6.11 7.21 -5.05
C ALA A 524 4.97 6.88 -6.04
N GLY A 525 3.86 6.32 -5.56
CA GLY A 525 2.74 5.91 -6.41
C GLY A 525 3.02 4.63 -7.21
N GLN A 526 3.94 3.79 -6.73
CA GLN A 526 4.27 2.52 -7.35
C GLN A 526 3.49 1.39 -6.66
N LEU A 527 2.90 0.51 -7.46
CA LEU A 527 2.13 -0.65 -7.02
C LEU A 527 2.85 -1.93 -7.46
N ALA A 528 3.34 -2.72 -6.50
CA ALA A 528 3.81 -4.08 -6.77
C ALA A 528 2.64 -5.07 -6.76
N PHE A 529 2.59 -5.98 -7.72
CA PHE A 529 1.52 -6.96 -7.82
C PHE A 529 1.98 -8.27 -8.44
N HIS A 530 1.21 -9.33 -8.16
CA HIS A 530 1.34 -10.62 -8.81
C HIS A 530 0.26 -10.77 -9.88
N ALA A 531 0.65 -11.28 -11.05
CA ALA A 531 -0.29 -11.59 -12.13
C ALA A 531 -0.02 -12.97 -12.72
N THR A 532 -1.11 -13.65 -13.08
CA THR A 532 -1.08 -14.89 -13.86
C THR A 532 -1.63 -14.64 -15.26
N PHE A 533 -1.22 -15.46 -16.23
CA PHE A 533 -1.57 -15.33 -17.63
C PHE A 533 -2.31 -16.58 -18.15
N THR A 534 -3.07 -16.42 -19.23
CA THR A 534 -3.90 -17.53 -19.78
C THR A 534 -3.08 -18.68 -20.36
N ASP A 535 -1.79 -18.48 -20.61
CA ASP A 535 -0.86 -19.52 -21.03
C ASP A 535 -0.30 -20.35 -19.86
N GLY A 536 -0.69 -20.02 -18.62
CA GLY A 536 -0.26 -20.69 -17.40
C GLY A 536 1.01 -20.11 -16.79
N THR A 537 1.59 -19.07 -17.39
CA THR A 537 2.74 -18.36 -16.82
C THR A 537 2.28 -17.32 -15.79
N GLU A 538 3.21 -16.84 -14.97
CA GLU A 538 2.96 -15.82 -13.94
C GLU A 538 4.21 -14.98 -13.69
N GLY A 539 4.05 -13.85 -12.98
CA GLY A 539 5.15 -12.95 -12.69
C GLY A 539 4.88 -11.93 -11.59
N ILE A 540 5.95 -11.30 -11.13
CA ILE A 540 5.93 -10.14 -10.25
C ILE A 540 6.19 -8.89 -11.08
N PHE A 541 5.39 -7.86 -10.85
CA PHE A 541 5.40 -6.63 -11.63
C PHE A 541 5.33 -5.41 -10.72
N VAL A 542 5.81 -4.27 -11.21
CA VAL A 542 5.61 -2.97 -10.57
C VAL A 542 4.94 -2.04 -11.57
N ALA A 543 3.78 -1.51 -11.20
CA ALA A 543 3.11 -0.44 -11.94
C ALA A 543 3.45 0.92 -11.35
N ASN A 544 3.89 1.86 -12.18
CA ASN A 544 3.98 3.26 -11.82
C ASN A 544 2.61 3.90 -12.13
N THR A 545 1.78 4.05 -11.10
CA THR A 545 0.35 4.41 -11.23
C THR A 545 0.14 5.91 -11.41
N LEU A 546 1.08 6.68 -10.89
CA LEU A 546 1.44 7.95 -11.47
C LEU A 546 2.33 7.54 -12.64
N GLY A 547 1.78 7.56 -13.86
CA GLY A 547 2.66 7.76 -14.99
C GLY A 547 3.41 9.02 -14.62
N ASP A 548 4.67 8.82 -14.25
CA ASP A 548 5.67 9.81 -13.94
C ASP A 548 5.09 11.16 -14.38
N VAL A 549 4.77 12.06 -13.44
CA VAL A 549 5.19 13.43 -13.74
C VAL A 549 6.68 13.22 -13.87
N ALA A 550 7.12 12.85 -15.08
CA ALA A 550 8.48 12.40 -15.35
C ALA A 550 9.28 13.44 -14.64
N ASN A 551 9.96 13.04 -13.57
CA ASN A 551 10.70 14.00 -12.79
C ASN A 551 11.66 14.58 -13.81
N VAL A 552 11.33 15.79 -14.27
CA VAL A 552 11.93 16.30 -15.48
C VAL A 552 13.31 16.65 -14.97
N MET A 553 14.30 15.80 -15.27
CA MET A 553 15.64 15.88 -14.67
C MET A 553 16.02 17.35 -14.40
N GLY A 554 16.15 17.74 -13.13
CA GLY A 554 16.34 19.15 -12.76
C GLY A 554 15.12 19.87 -12.19
N ASP A 555 13.94 19.25 -12.10
CA ASP A 555 12.74 19.73 -11.41
C ASP A 555 12.83 19.42 -9.92
N TYR A 556 13.69 20.15 -9.23
CA TYR A 556 14.02 19.90 -7.82
C TYR A 556 12.90 20.27 -6.84
N ASN A 557 11.90 21.05 -7.26
CA ASN A 557 10.73 21.33 -6.43
C ASN A 557 9.50 20.45 -6.77
N GLY A 558 9.59 19.61 -7.80
CA GLY A 558 8.57 18.62 -8.17
C GLY A 558 7.28 19.22 -8.73
N ASN A 559 7.33 20.43 -9.31
CA ASN A 559 6.14 21.12 -9.83
C ASN A 559 5.80 20.74 -11.29
N GLY A 560 6.63 19.91 -11.92
CA GLY A 560 6.49 19.44 -13.30
C GLY A 560 7.11 20.35 -14.36
N ILE A 561 7.86 21.39 -13.99
CA ILE A 561 8.50 22.38 -14.85
C ILE A 561 9.92 22.64 -14.32
N VAL A 562 10.94 22.48 -15.16
CA VAL A 562 12.31 22.89 -14.82
C VAL A 562 12.47 24.40 -15.07
N ASP A 563 12.40 25.20 -14.02
CA ASP A 563 12.55 26.65 -14.10
C ASP A 563 13.50 27.24 -13.04
N ALA A 564 13.40 28.55 -12.82
CA ALA A 564 14.26 29.26 -11.90
C ALA A 564 13.97 28.94 -10.41
N ALA A 565 12.80 28.39 -10.08
CA ALA A 565 12.48 27.94 -8.73
C ALA A 565 13.30 26.69 -8.38
N ASP A 566 13.58 25.81 -9.32
CA ASP A 566 14.42 24.62 -9.08
C ASP A 566 15.87 24.99 -8.79
N TYR A 567 16.37 26.03 -9.46
CA TYR A 567 17.69 26.59 -9.17
C TYR A 567 17.84 26.99 -7.70
N THR A 568 16.77 27.48 -7.06
CA THR A 568 16.81 27.85 -5.64
C THR A 568 16.93 26.63 -4.73
N ILE A 569 16.30 25.50 -5.08
CA ILE A 569 16.45 24.24 -4.34
C ILE A 569 17.87 23.69 -4.45
N TRP A 570 18.47 23.72 -5.66
CA TRP A 570 19.87 23.33 -5.83
C TRP A 570 20.82 24.25 -5.06
N GLN A 571 20.59 25.56 -5.12
CA GLN A 571 21.43 26.54 -4.44
C GLN A 571 21.38 26.38 -2.92
N ASP A 572 20.19 26.16 -2.36
CA ASP A 572 20.00 25.99 -0.91
C ASP A 572 20.63 24.67 -0.40
N ASN A 573 20.75 23.68 -1.27
CA ASN A 573 21.30 22.36 -0.93
C ASN A 573 22.73 22.12 -1.41
N PHE A 574 23.41 23.09 -2.03
CA PHE A 574 24.76 22.90 -2.59
C PHE A 574 25.78 22.46 -1.53
N GLY A 575 26.42 21.31 -1.77
CA GLY A 575 27.38 20.65 -0.89
C GLY A 575 26.76 19.71 0.14
N SER A 576 25.44 19.52 0.14
CA SER A 576 24.73 18.63 1.05
C SER A 576 24.95 17.16 0.69
N THR A 577 25.15 16.32 1.71
CA THR A 577 25.18 14.85 1.61
C THR A 577 24.07 14.20 2.44
N THR A 578 23.12 15.00 2.94
CA THR A 578 22.06 14.56 3.85
C THR A 578 20.68 15.01 3.38
N ASP A 579 20.58 16.24 2.86
CA ASP A 579 19.44 16.72 2.09
C ASP A 579 19.79 16.63 0.61
N LEU A 580 19.22 15.63 -0.08
CA LEU A 580 19.52 15.29 -1.47
C LEU A 580 18.40 15.75 -2.42
N ALA A 581 17.58 16.73 -2.00
CA ALA A 581 16.47 17.24 -2.81
C ALA A 581 16.89 17.75 -4.21
N ALA A 582 18.18 18.09 -4.39
CA ALA A 582 18.74 18.53 -5.67
C ALA A 582 19.87 17.63 -6.20
N ASP A 583 19.98 16.37 -5.76
CA ASP A 583 20.92 15.39 -6.31
C ASP A 583 20.36 14.82 -7.62
N GLY A 584 20.46 15.61 -8.69
CA GLY A 584 19.92 15.28 -10.01
C GLY A 584 20.65 14.16 -10.73
N ASN A 585 21.87 13.80 -10.32
CA ASN A 585 22.65 12.71 -10.91
C ASN A 585 22.72 11.44 -10.04
N GLY A 586 22.22 11.49 -8.80
CA GLY A 586 22.07 10.36 -7.90
C GLY A 586 23.37 9.85 -7.29
N ASN A 587 24.39 10.70 -7.15
CA ASN A 587 25.70 10.29 -6.62
C ASN A 587 25.81 10.43 -5.09
N GLY A 588 24.75 10.87 -4.41
CA GLY A 588 24.70 11.05 -2.96
C GLY A 588 25.28 12.39 -2.47
N ILE A 589 25.55 13.35 -3.36
CA ILE A 589 25.99 14.70 -3.00
C ILE A 589 25.42 15.74 -3.97
N VAL A 590 24.82 16.82 -3.45
CA VAL A 590 24.36 17.93 -4.30
C VAL A 590 25.55 18.80 -4.68
N ASP A 591 26.01 18.74 -5.93
CA ASP A 591 27.19 19.46 -6.40
C ASP A 591 27.01 20.14 -7.77
N ALA A 592 28.11 20.49 -8.42
CA ALA A 592 28.10 21.18 -9.70
C ALA A 592 27.64 20.29 -10.87
N ALA A 593 27.70 18.96 -10.73
CA ALA A 593 27.16 18.04 -11.72
C ALA A 593 25.62 18.10 -11.74
N ASP A 594 24.98 18.31 -10.58
CA ASP A 594 23.53 18.48 -10.49
C ASP A 594 23.05 19.78 -11.11
N TYR A 595 23.79 20.87 -10.91
CA TYR A 595 23.54 22.11 -11.66
C TYR A 595 23.50 21.89 -13.18
N THR A 596 24.37 21.00 -13.68
CA THR A 596 24.40 20.66 -15.11
C THR A 596 23.14 19.90 -15.52
N VAL A 597 22.60 19.04 -14.64
CA VAL A 597 21.32 18.36 -14.84
C VAL A 597 20.17 19.37 -14.94
N TRP A 598 20.08 20.35 -14.04
CA TRP A 598 19.09 21.43 -14.14
C TRP A 598 19.27 22.28 -15.39
N GLN A 599 20.50 22.69 -15.70
CA GLN A 599 20.79 23.55 -16.84
C GLN A 599 20.43 22.88 -18.17
N ASP A 600 20.75 21.60 -18.34
CA ASP A 600 20.49 20.85 -19.57
C ASP A 600 19.00 20.62 -19.83
N ASN A 601 18.18 20.74 -18.79
CA ASN A 601 16.74 20.50 -18.84
C ASN A 601 15.89 21.76 -18.61
N PHE A 602 16.50 22.94 -18.44
CA PHE A 602 15.79 24.19 -18.19
C PHE A 602 14.74 24.48 -19.28
N GLY A 603 13.50 24.70 -18.85
CA GLY A 603 12.35 24.92 -19.72
C GLY A 603 11.66 23.64 -20.21
N ASN A 604 12.14 22.46 -19.82
CA ASN A 604 11.40 21.22 -20.04
C ASN A 604 10.21 21.17 -19.07
N THR A 605 9.06 20.76 -19.58
CA THR A 605 7.82 20.60 -18.82
C THR A 605 7.26 19.21 -19.06
N ASN A 606 6.58 18.66 -18.06
CA ASN A 606 5.74 17.49 -18.28
C ASN A 606 4.66 17.82 -19.32
N ALA A 607 4.41 16.89 -20.25
CA ALA A 607 3.45 17.09 -21.36
C ALA A 607 1.99 17.28 -20.90
N SER A 608 1.75 17.22 -19.58
CA SER A 608 0.47 17.49 -18.92
C SER A 608 0.33 18.94 -18.40
N ALA A 609 1.37 19.77 -18.47
CA ALA A 609 1.31 21.17 -18.06
C ALA A 609 0.76 22.09 -19.18
N ASN A 610 -0.39 21.74 -19.77
CA ASN A 610 -1.24 22.78 -20.36
C ASN A 610 -1.96 23.48 -19.23
N THR A 611 -1.27 24.45 -18.62
CA THR A 611 -1.95 25.51 -17.89
C THR A 611 -2.93 26.15 -18.87
N LEU A 612 -4.22 25.83 -18.73
CA LEU A 612 -5.29 26.69 -19.21
C LEU A 612 -5.23 27.96 -18.37
N THR A 613 -4.25 28.82 -18.66
CA THR A 613 -4.40 30.23 -18.38
C THR A 613 -5.59 30.67 -19.22
N THR A 614 -6.74 30.82 -18.56
CA THR A 614 -7.86 31.56 -19.14
C THR A 614 -7.35 32.96 -19.40
N ILE A 615 -6.84 33.21 -20.61
CA ILE A 615 -6.67 34.57 -21.12
C ILE A 615 -8.09 35.10 -21.22
N PRO A 616 -8.47 36.16 -20.49
CA PRO A 616 -9.76 36.79 -20.70
C PRO A 616 -9.77 37.27 -22.15
N GLU A 617 -10.66 36.72 -22.97
CA GLU A 617 -10.83 37.24 -24.33
C GLU A 617 -11.18 38.74 -24.21
N PRO A 618 -10.47 39.65 -24.90
CA PRO A 618 -10.93 41.02 -24.99
C PRO A 618 -12.28 40.98 -25.67
N THR A 619 -13.33 41.34 -24.93
CA THR A 619 -14.73 41.41 -25.38
C THR A 619 -14.84 41.86 -26.83
N THR A 620 -14.96 40.91 -27.76
CA THR A 620 -15.22 41.14 -29.19
C THR A 620 -16.61 41.73 -29.41
N GLY A 621 -17.42 41.85 -28.35
CA GLY A 621 -18.68 42.59 -28.34
C GLY A 621 -18.55 44.12 -28.35
N LEU A 622 -17.38 44.71 -28.03
CA LEU A 622 -17.23 46.18 -28.02
C LEU A 622 -16.77 46.79 -29.37
N LEU A 623 -16.28 45.98 -30.30
CA LEU A 623 -15.76 46.44 -31.60
C LEU A 623 -16.80 46.45 -32.74
N VAL A 624 -17.99 45.85 -32.51
CA VAL A 624 -19.10 45.88 -33.48
C VAL A 624 -20.04 47.08 -33.27
N VAL A 625 -19.97 47.76 -32.10
CA VAL A 625 -20.81 48.94 -31.81
C VAL A 625 -20.18 50.26 -32.30
N THR A 626 -18.89 50.30 -32.62
CA THR A 626 -18.22 51.53 -33.10
C THR A 626 -18.14 51.66 -34.63
N MET A 627 -18.46 50.62 -35.43
CA MET A 627 -18.57 50.73 -36.90
C MET A 627 -19.97 51.08 -37.43
N ALA A 628 -21.03 51.00 -36.60
CA ALA A 628 -22.39 51.38 -37.02
C ALA A 628 -22.73 52.88 -36.81
N GLY A 629 -21.86 53.65 -36.14
CA GLY A 629 -22.12 55.04 -35.75
C GLY A 629 -21.75 56.13 -36.77
N PHE A 630 -21.10 55.80 -37.90
CA PHE A 630 -20.57 56.79 -38.86
C PHE A 630 -21.28 56.85 -40.23
N MET A 631 -22.40 56.14 -40.43
CA MET A 631 -23.13 56.12 -41.73
C MET A 631 -24.57 56.66 -41.68
N LEU A 632 -24.90 57.56 -40.74
CA LEU A 632 -26.16 58.32 -40.79
C LEU A 632 -25.88 59.83 -40.69
N LYS A 633 -25.51 60.43 -41.82
CA LYS A 633 -25.69 61.88 -42.04
C LYS A 633 -26.71 62.08 -43.17
N PRO A 634 -27.84 62.78 -42.91
CA PRO A 634 -28.93 62.90 -43.87
C PRO A 634 -28.56 63.78 -45.07
N ARG A 635 -28.92 63.30 -46.28
CA ARG A 635 -29.02 64.12 -47.49
C ARG A 635 -30.05 65.23 -47.25
N ARG A 636 -29.59 66.48 -47.21
CA ARG A 636 -30.46 67.65 -47.35
C ARG A 636 -30.88 67.76 -48.82
N THR A 637 -32.19 67.74 -49.06
CA THR A 637 -32.79 68.20 -50.31
C THR A 637 -33.97 69.12 -49.97
N GLN A 638 -34.13 70.15 -50.81
CA GLN A 638 -35.21 71.16 -50.91
C GLN A 638 -34.93 72.50 -50.22
N GLN A 639 -34.42 73.48 -50.98
CA GLN A 639 -35.23 74.31 -51.88
C GLN A 639 -34.40 74.76 -53.09
#